data_AF-A0A0G1EP60-F1
#
_entry.id   AF-A0A0G1EP60-F1
#
_cell.length_a   1.000
_cell.length_b   1.000
_cell.length_c   1.000
_cell.angle_alpha   90.00
_cell.angle_beta   90.00
_cell.angle_gamma   90.00
#
_symmetry.space_group_name_H-M   'P 1'
#
loop_
_entity.id
_entity.type
_entity.pdbx_description
1 polymer ?
#
loop_
_entity_poly.entity_id
_entity_poly.type
_entity_poly.pdbx_seq_one_letter_code
_entity_poly.pdbx_strand_id
1 'polypeptide(L)'
;MTPNDYLSRHGAGWMGDIYDYLGIGVGVIMQERAFVYDKSFEGNEFDDIYAVHLREVSRQEAYKCGIVYGTNHEFGFDYLRDNMVRSLGSMVQTNPNGEFGVHNFAIVDEVDSILIDVARTPLIISAADAKPSSRYFDADRIVKTLAKNSDYEVEEKYKNVTLTDLGIRRVERLLGVNNLYEQDFEMVHLMEEALTAHALYEKDRDYVVKDGKVVIVDQFTGRLLPSNRFSHGLHQAIEAKEGVEIQQESKTLAEISYQNYFRMYKKLAGMTGTAATEAEEFYKIYKLDVVVIPTNQPNIRKDQNDVVYKTESAKFKAVADDIVERHAKGQPVLVGTTSVEKSEQLHELLSRRKVPHEILNAKNHEREALIIAQAGRKGGVTISTNMAGRGVDIILGGDPAVADEQREVIEAGGLYVIGTERHDSRRIDNQLRGRSGRQGDPGETRFFVSLQDDLMRIFGGEQVSRMMDRFGIDETIPLEAGLVTKSIENAQKRVEGFNFDRRKQVVEMDDVINVHREVIYSLRRRILELESGVTEHKDWLMQKLASSSALTEELWAEKEKEFGEDTWLDIVSDWSLPVIDNFWMDHLVDMDQVRDGIGLRGYAQRDPMVEYKKEGHERFEILLGRIYSFVGERLSKASKDTVVRAVSAEDALVSRLNYRHGELETGVSEEAAGNQAPRVVDQMGRVLKVEQILSGKVKVGRNDPCPCGSGKKYKFCHGQNLR
;
A
#
# COMPACT_ATOMS: atom_id res chain seq x y z
N MET A 1 -15.90 2.20 6.07
CA MET A 1 -14.66 1.40 6.18
C MET A 1 -14.23 1.35 7.63
N THR A 2 -13.76 0.20 8.11
CA THR A 2 -13.27 0.01 9.49
C THR A 2 -11.83 -0.52 9.52
N PRO A 3 -11.15 -0.48 10.68
CA PRO A 3 -9.78 -0.99 10.80
C PRO A 3 -9.60 -2.51 10.64
N ASN A 4 -10.63 -3.30 10.93
CA ASN A 4 -10.57 -4.77 10.86
C ASN A 4 -11.94 -5.39 10.53
N ASP A 5 -11.91 -6.67 10.16
CA ASP A 5 -13.08 -7.44 9.71
C ASP A 5 -14.14 -7.60 10.81
N TYR A 6 -13.71 -7.79 12.07
CA TYR A 6 -14.62 -7.86 13.22
C TYR A 6 -15.50 -6.60 13.32
N LEU A 7 -14.89 -5.41 13.28
CA LEU A 7 -15.63 -4.14 13.36
C LEU A 7 -16.53 -3.91 12.14
N SER A 8 -16.13 -4.38 10.96
CA SER A 8 -16.97 -4.31 9.76
C SER A 8 -18.23 -5.15 9.91
N ARG A 9 -18.07 -6.39 10.36
CA ARG A 9 -19.16 -7.33 10.63
C ARG A 9 -20.07 -6.86 11.77
N HIS A 10 -19.48 -6.53 12.92
CA HIS A 10 -20.20 -6.02 14.08
C HIS A 10 -20.97 -4.74 13.72
N GLY A 11 -20.35 -3.80 13.02
CA GLY A 11 -21.00 -2.54 12.62
C GLY A 11 -22.17 -2.75 11.66
N ALA A 12 -22.01 -3.62 10.66
CA ALA A 12 -23.07 -3.96 9.72
C ALA A 12 -24.25 -4.67 10.40
N GLY A 13 -23.97 -5.58 11.33
CA GLY A 13 -24.98 -6.28 12.11
C GLY A 13 -25.72 -5.35 13.09
N TRP A 14 -24.97 -4.58 13.87
CA TRP A 14 -25.53 -3.67 14.88
C TRP A 14 -26.42 -2.58 14.28
N MET A 15 -26.05 -2.05 13.11
CA MET A 15 -26.86 -1.04 12.39
C MET A 15 -27.83 -1.67 11.38
N GLY A 16 -27.76 -2.97 11.15
CA GLY A 16 -28.48 -3.67 10.08
C GLY A 16 -29.99 -3.52 10.18
N ASP A 17 -30.55 -3.63 11.38
CA ASP A 17 -31.99 -3.44 11.62
C ASP A 17 -32.50 -2.04 11.21
N ILE A 18 -31.68 -1.00 11.37
CA ILE A 18 -32.04 0.36 10.96
C ILE A 18 -32.08 0.45 9.44
N TYR A 19 -31.09 -0.12 8.77
CA TYR A 19 -31.00 -0.09 7.31
C TYR A 19 -32.07 -0.95 6.65
N ASP A 20 -32.34 -2.14 7.18
CA ASP A 20 -33.42 -3.03 6.74
C ASP A 20 -34.79 -2.34 6.87
N TYR A 21 -35.05 -1.69 8.00
CA TYR A 21 -36.28 -0.90 8.20
C TYR A 21 -36.46 0.21 7.15
N LEU A 22 -35.35 0.79 6.67
CA LEU A 22 -35.34 1.82 5.63
C LEU A 22 -35.33 1.24 4.20
N GLY A 23 -35.27 -0.08 4.04
CA GLY A 23 -35.17 -0.76 2.75
C GLY A 23 -33.80 -0.62 2.06
N ILE A 24 -32.73 -0.39 2.82
CA ILE A 24 -31.37 -0.24 2.32
C ILE A 24 -30.60 -1.55 2.55
N GLY A 25 -30.18 -2.21 1.47
CA GLY A 25 -29.31 -3.39 1.56
C GLY A 25 -27.92 -3.05 2.09
N VAL A 26 -27.37 -3.93 2.93
CA VAL A 26 -26.06 -3.76 3.57
C VAL A 26 -25.17 -4.95 3.22
N GLY A 27 -24.05 -4.69 2.56
CA GLY A 27 -23.00 -5.66 2.28
C GLY A 27 -21.83 -5.54 3.26
N VAL A 28 -21.08 -6.63 3.44
CA VAL A 28 -19.84 -6.68 4.21
C VAL A 28 -18.78 -7.40 3.40
N ILE A 29 -17.62 -6.78 3.23
CA ILE A 29 -16.44 -7.39 2.60
C ILE A 29 -15.43 -7.74 3.69
N MET A 30 -15.00 -9.01 3.69
CA MET A 30 -13.97 -9.56 4.58
C MET A 30 -12.88 -10.23 3.75
N GLN A 31 -11.78 -10.62 4.39
CA GLN A 31 -10.74 -11.39 3.70
C GLN A 31 -11.33 -12.67 3.09
N GLU A 32 -11.18 -12.81 1.77
CA GLU A 32 -11.69 -13.93 0.93
C GLU A 32 -13.20 -14.16 0.89
N ARG A 33 -14.00 -13.46 1.72
CA ARG A 33 -15.44 -13.73 1.89
C ARG A 33 -16.26 -12.44 1.86
N ALA A 34 -17.54 -12.56 1.56
CA ALA A 34 -18.47 -11.44 1.55
C ALA A 34 -19.85 -11.84 2.07
N PHE A 35 -20.56 -10.90 2.68
CA PHE A 35 -21.84 -11.14 3.33
C PHE A 35 -22.83 -10.03 3.01
N VAL A 36 -24.11 -10.33 3.19
CA VAL A 36 -25.20 -9.35 3.20
C VAL A 36 -26.01 -9.52 4.48
N TYR A 37 -26.45 -8.40 5.06
CA TYR A 37 -27.40 -8.42 6.16
C TYR A 37 -28.77 -8.89 5.68
N ASP A 38 -29.27 -9.95 6.31
CA ASP A 38 -30.57 -10.55 6.02
C ASP A 38 -31.25 -10.93 7.34
N LYS A 39 -32.22 -10.11 7.76
CA LYS A 39 -32.96 -10.30 9.02
C LYS A 39 -33.66 -11.66 9.12
N SER A 40 -33.97 -12.28 7.99
CA SER A 40 -34.61 -13.60 7.96
C SER A 40 -33.65 -14.77 8.12
N PHE A 41 -32.35 -14.51 8.01
CA PHE A 41 -31.28 -15.49 8.16
C PHE A 41 -30.78 -15.53 9.60
N GLU A 42 -30.60 -16.72 10.17
CA GLU A 42 -29.96 -16.92 11.47
C GLU A 42 -28.79 -17.89 11.29
N GLY A 43 -27.58 -17.35 11.38
CA GLY A 43 -26.32 -18.08 11.34
C GLY A 43 -25.69 -18.20 12.73
N ASN A 44 -24.90 -19.25 12.93
CA ASN A 44 -24.10 -19.48 14.15
C ASN A 44 -22.60 -19.53 13.84
N GLU A 45 -22.19 -18.93 12.72
CA GLU A 45 -20.82 -18.96 12.25
C GLU A 45 -19.87 -18.14 13.13
N PHE A 46 -20.40 -17.09 13.74
CA PHE A 46 -19.63 -16.13 14.52
C PHE A 46 -20.06 -16.10 15.98
N ASP A 47 -19.10 -15.88 16.88
CA ASP A 47 -19.36 -15.75 18.31
C ASP A 47 -19.99 -14.39 18.69
N ASP A 48 -19.94 -13.42 17.77
CA ASP A 48 -20.55 -12.10 17.91
C ASP A 48 -22.06 -12.14 17.68
N ILE A 49 -22.83 -11.71 18.69
CA ILE A 49 -24.29 -11.64 18.66
C ILE A 49 -24.83 -10.74 17.54
N TYR A 50 -24.06 -9.74 17.09
CA TYR A 50 -24.49 -8.83 16.03
C TYR A 50 -24.32 -9.44 14.65
N ALA A 51 -23.52 -10.49 14.50
CA ALA A 51 -23.20 -11.11 13.22
C ALA A 51 -24.16 -12.24 12.81
N VAL A 52 -25.16 -12.56 13.64
CA VAL A 52 -26.09 -13.69 13.43
C VAL A 52 -26.88 -13.57 12.12
N HIS A 53 -27.19 -12.35 11.68
CA HIS A 53 -28.00 -12.09 10.48
C HIS A 53 -27.17 -11.85 9.20
N LEU A 54 -25.90 -12.30 9.17
CA LEU A 54 -25.04 -12.14 8.00
C LEU A 54 -25.03 -13.41 7.15
N ARG A 55 -25.59 -13.32 5.94
CA ARG A 55 -25.62 -14.42 4.97
C ARG A 55 -24.49 -14.26 3.95
N GLU A 56 -23.71 -15.30 3.74
CA GLU A 56 -22.60 -15.30 2.78
C GLU A 56 -23.10 -15.14 1.33
N VAL A 57 -22.38 -14.32 0.55
CA VAL A 57 -22.64 -13.98 -0.85
C VAL A 57 -21.34 -13.78 -1.62
N SER A 58 -21.43 -13.60 -2.94
CA SER A 58 -20.29 -13.13 -3.73
C SER A 58 -19.91 -11.68 -3.41
N ARG A 59 -18.64 -11.29 -3.62
CA ARG A 59 -18.20 -9.89 -3.48
C ARG A 59 -19.02 -8.93 -4.37
N GLN A 60 -19.33 -9.36 -5.60
CA GLN A 60 -20.18 -8.60 -6.52
C GLN A 60 -21.57 -8.31 -5.93
N GLU A 61 -22.20 -9.28 -5.26
CA GLU A 61 -23.49 -9.07 -4.60
C GLU A 61 -23.39 -8.11 -3.42
N ALA A 62 -22.33 -8.23 -2.61
CA ALA A 62 -22.10 -7.31 -1.50
C ALA A 62 -21.89 -5.87 -1.98
N TYR A 63 -21.15 -5.64 -3.07
CA TYR A 63 -20.95 -4.30 -3.65
C TYR A 63 -22.23 -3.70 -4.28
N LYS A 64 -23.20 -4.54 -4.70
CA LYS A 64 -24.50 -4.07 -5.21
C LYS A 64 -25.42 -3.52 -4.11
N CYS A 65 -25.06 -3.68 -2.84
CA CYS A 65 -25.81 -3.13 -1.72
C CYS A 65 -25.74 -1.60 -1.67
N GLY A 66 -26.72 -0.97 -1.02
CA GLY A 66 -26.74 0.49 -0.86
C GLY A 66 -25.63 1.00 0.07
N ILE A 67 -25.24 0.18 1.05
CA ILE A 67 -24.13 0.45 1.96
C ILE A 67 -23.22 -0.79 2.00
N VAL A 68 -21.91 -0.58 2.01
CA VAL A 68 -20.92 -1.65 2.07
C VAL A 68 -19.94 -1.37 3.21
N TYR A 69 -19.88 -2.27 4.18
CA TYR A 69 -18.87 -2.32 5.23
C TYR A 69 -17.69 -3.17 4.75
N GLY A 70 -16.51 -2.93 5.32
CA GLY A 70 -15.29 -3.62 4.95
C GLY A 70 -14.06 -2.86 5.43
N THR A 71 -12.92 -3.53 5.37
CA THR A 71 -11.64 -2.92 5.74
C THR A 71 -11.05 -2.11 4.60
N ASN A 72 -10.26 -1.11 4.96
CA ASN A 72 -9.49 -0.31 4.00
C ASN A 72 -8.60 -1.20 3.10
N HIS A 73 -8.05 -2.29 3.63
CA HIS A 73 -7.26 -3.25 2.86
C HIS A 73 -8.10 -3.93 1.78
N GLU A 74 -9.25 -4.51 2.14
CA GLU A 74 -10.08 -5.24 1.18
C GLU A 74 -10.61 -4.35 0.06
N PHE A 75 -11.08 -3.14 0.38
CA PHE A 75 -11.52 -2.18 -0.63
C PHE A 75 -10.39 -1.78 -1.60
N GLY A 76 -9.19 -1.52 -1.09
CA GLY A 76 -8.06 -1.16 -1.95
C GLY A 76 -7.54 -2.34 -2.77
N PHE A 77 -7.53 -3.56 -2.22
CA PHE A 77 -7.15 -4.75 -2.97
C PHE A 77 -8.17 -5.14 -4.04
N ASP A 78 -9.47 -5.01 -3.76
CA ASP A 78 -10.51 -5.19 -4.78
C ASP A 78 -10.35 -4.17 -5.91
N TYR A 79 -9.99 -2.93 -5.60
CA TYR A 79 -9.65 -1.94 -6.62
C TYR A 79 -8.45 -2.37 -7.47
N LEU A 80 -7.36 -2.85 -6.86
CA LEU A 80 -6.19 -3.31 -7.61
C LEU A 80 -6.53 -4.54 -8.48
N ARG A 81 -7.26 -5.52 -7.93
CA ARG A 81 -7.73 -6.72 -8.66
C ARG A 81 -8.62 -6.35 -9.84
N ASP A 82 -9.56 -5.43 -9.64
CA ASP A 82 -10.47 -4.93 -10.68
C ASP A 82 -9.73 -4.29 -11.86
N ASN A 83 -8.56 -3.70 -11.64
CA ASN A 83 -7.74 -3.14 -12.72
C ASN A 83 -6.83 -4.18 -13.40
N MET A 84 -6.79 -5.43 -12.91
CA MET A 84 -6.05 -6.55 -13.50
C MET A 84 -6.94 -7.59 -14.18
N VAL A 85 -8.27 -7.43 -14.12
CA VAL A 85 -9.19 -8.38 -14.78
C VAL A 85 -9.03 -8.38 -16.29
N ARG A 86 -9.40 -9.49 -16.91
CA ARG A 86 -9.43 -9.66 -18.37
C ARG A 86 -10.80 -9.45 -18.99
N SER A 87 -11.85 -9.38 -18.18
CA SER A 87 -13.22 -9.15 -18.64
C SER A 87 -13.99 -8.29 -17.64
N LEU A 88 -14.91 -7.48 -18.15
CA LEU A 88 -15.74 -6.58 -17.33
C LEU A 88 -16.61 -7.35 -16.32
N GLY A 89 -17.08 -8.53 -16.69
CA GLY A 89 -17.90 -9.38 -15.82
C GLY A 89 -17.17 -9.92 -14.59
N SER A 90 -15.83 -9.84 -14.56
CA SER A 90 -15.01 -10.29 -13.43
C SER A 90 -14.78 -9.20 -12.38
N MET A 91 -15.14 -7.95 -12.66
CA MET A 91 -14.98 -6.84 -11.72
C MET A 91 -15.95 -6.98 -10.55
N VAL A 92 -15.48 -6.65 -9.34
CA VAL A 92 -16.27 -6.77 -8.11
C VAL A 92 -16.79 -5.44 -7.62
N GLN A 93 -16.03 -4.35 -7.78
CA GLN A 93 -16.43 -3.03 -7.31
C GLN A 93 -17.47 -2.43 -8.24
N THR A 94 -18.72 -2.57 -7.84
CA THR A 94 -19.89 -2.00 -8.51
C THR A 94 -20.71 -1.16 -7.52
N ASN A 95 -21.78 -0.56 -8.01
CA ASN A 95 -22.76 0.13 -7.18
C ASN A 95 -24.18 -0.35 -7.53
N PRO A 96 -25.22 0.06 -6.78
CA PRO A 96 -26.60 -0.35 -7.07
C PRO A 96 -27.11 0.02 -8.47
N ASN A 97 -26.47 0.97 -9.15
CA ASN A 97 -26.80 1.36 -10.53
C ASN A 97 -26.07 0.51 -11.58
N GLY A 98 -25.23 -0.44 -11.16
CA GLY A 98 -24.42 -1.28 -12.06
C GLY A 98 -23.19 -0.58 -12.63
N GLU A 99 -22.80 0.59 -12.11
CA GLU A 99 -21.59 1.27 -12.56
C GLU A 99 -20.35 0.61 -11.93
N PHE A 100 -19.37 0.25 -12.75
CA PHE A 100 -18.12 -0.38 -12.30
C PHE A 100 -17.06 0.66 -11.92
N GLY A 101 -16.25 0.35 -10.90
CA GLY A 101 -15.08 1.15 -10.50
C GLY A 101 -15.41 2.53 -9.91
N VAL A 102 -16.68 2.77 -9.54
CA VAL A 102 -17.12 4.11 -9.08
C VAL A 102 -16.94 4.27 -7.57
N HIS A 103 -16.06 5.19 -7.20
CA HIS A 103 -15.79 5.56 -5.80
C HIS A 103 -16.63 6.80 -5.44
N ASN A 104 -17.86 6.57 -4.94
CA ASN A 104 -18.82 7.65 -4.69
C ASN A 104 -18.60 8.35 -3.33
N PHE A 105 -18.80 7.64 -2.23
CA PHE A 105 -18.68 8.20 -0.88
C PHE A 105 -18.05 7.17 0.07
N ALA A 106 -17.01 7.57 0.77
CA ALA A 106 -16.42 6.79 1.85
C ALA A 106 -16.55 7.53 3.19
N ILE A 107 -17.02 6.80 4.20
CA ILE A 107 -16.88 7.18 5.61
C ILE A 107 -15.84 6.24 6.21
N VAL A 108 -14.73 6.83 6.66
CA VAL A 108 -13.61 6.12 7.27
C VAL A 108 -13.75 6.20 8.78
N ASP A 109 -14.05 5.07 9.41
CA ASP A 109 -14.01 4.97 10.87
C ASP A 109 -12.57 4.88 11.35
N GLU A 110 -12.28 5.46 12.51
CA GLU A 110 -10.94 5.60 13.07
C GLU A 110 -9.95 6.19 12.04
N VAL A 111 -10.39 7.29 11.41
CA VAL A 111 -9.77 7.90 10.21
C VAL A 111 -8.29 8.23 10.38
N ASP A 112 -7.86 8.58 11.59
CA ASP A 112 -6.48 8.89 11.88
C ASP A 112 -5.56 7.67 11.77
N SER A 113 -6.01 6.51 12.18
CA SER A 113 -5.17 5.33 11.98
C SER A 113 -5.19 4.81 10.56
N ILE A 114 -6.33 4.87 9.86
CA ILE A 114 -6.38 4.39 8.48
C ILE A 114 -5.59 5.34 7.56
N LEU A 115 -5.82 6.65 7.67
CA LEU A 115 -5.27 7.64 6.74
C LEU A 115 -3.89 8.20 7.16
N ILE A 116 -3.41 7.92 8.37
CA ILE A 116 -2.09 8.41 8.84
C ILE A 116 -1.18 7.25 9.28
N ASP A 117 -1.67 6.35 10.13
CA ASP A 117 -0.82 5.26 10.65
C ASP A 117 -0.60 4.16 9.62
N VAL A 118 -1.67 3.62 9.05
CA VAL A 118 -1.65 2.53 8.06
C VAL A 118 -1.20 3.05 6.69
N ALA A 119 -1.52 4.30 6.37
CA ALA A 119 -1.14 4.96 5.12
C ALA A 119 0.38 5.15 4.91
N ARG A 120 1.23 4.61 5.79
CA ARG A 120 2.69 4.59 5.63
C ARG A 120 3.17 3.56 4.62
N THR A 121 2.42 2.47 4.46
CA THR A 121 2.76 1.38 3.54
C THR A 121 1.71 1.33 2.43
N PRO A 122 2.11 1.29 1.16
CA PRO A 122 1.17 1.15 0.06
C PRO A 122 0.57 -0.25 0.01
N LEU A 123 -0.56 -0.38 -0.67
CA LEU A 123 -1.15 -1.67 -1.01
C LEU A 123 -0.44 -2.23 -2.22
N ILE A 124 0.12 -3.44 -2.09
CA ILE A 124 0.90 -4.10 -3.14
C ILE A 124 0.33 -5.49 -3.35
N ILE A 125 0.01 -5.83 -4.60
CA ILE A 125 -0.20 -7.22 -5.03
C ILE A 125 1.10 -7.69 -5.65
N SER A 126 1.70 -8.71 -5.04
CA SER A 126 2.88 -9.37 -5.59
C SER A 126 2.55 -10.79 -6.01
N ALA A 127 3.23 -11.28 -7.04
CA ALA A 127 3.27 -12.70 -7.35
C ALA A 127 4.69 -13.23 -7.18
N ALA A 128 4.81 -14.39 -6.55
CA ALA A 128 6.04 -15.17 -6.63
C ALA A 128 6.24 -15.55 -8.10
N ASP A 129 7.39 -15.20 -8.67
CA ASP A 129 7.72 -15.63 -10.02
C ASP A 129 7.68 -17.17 -10.07
N ALA A 130 7.16 -17.72 -11.17
CA ALA A 130 7.16 -19.16 -11.35
C ALA A 130 8.61 -19.65 -11.23
N LYS A 131 8.84 -20.70 -10.40
CA LYS A 131 10.12 -21.36 -10.07
C LYS A 131 11.33 -20.86 -10.89
N PRO A 132 12.50 -20.54 -10.27
CA PRO A 132 13.66 -20.00 -10.97
C PRO A 132 13.93 -20.87 -12.19
N SER A 133 13.65 -20.31 -13.37
CA SER A 133 13.46 -21.16 -14.53
C SER A 133 14.83 -21.74 -14.89
N SER A 134 14.92 -23.07 -15.03
CA SER A 134 16.08 -23.69 -15.67
C SER A 134 16.35 -23.07 -17.06
N ARG A 135 15.36 -22.37 -17.61
CA ARG A 135 15.40 -21.62 -18.85
C ARG A 135 16.40 -20.45 -18.82
N TYR A 136 16.67 -19.81 -17.69
CA TYR A 136 17.76 -18.81 -17.61
C TYR A 136 19.13 -19.46 -17.90
N PHE A 137 19.36 -20.68 -17.41
CA PHE A 137 20.57 -21.43 -17.74
C PHE A 137 20.58 -21.93 -19.19
N ASP A 138 19.41 -22.26 -19.77
CA ASP A 138 19.32 -22.61 -21.18
C ASP A 138 19.62 -21.41 -22.09
N ALA A 139 19.07 -20.23 -21.77
CA ALA A 139 19.35 -18.98 -22.47
C ALA A 139 20.83 -18.59 -22.38
N ASP A 140 21.43 -18.65 -21.18
CA ASP A 140 22.87 -18.46 -20.98
C ASP A 140 23.72 -19.41 -21.86
N ARG A 141 23.36 -20.71 -21.89
CA ARG A 141 24.06 -21.71 -22.69
C ARG A 141 23.99 -21.39 -24.19
N ILE A 142 22.86 -20.89 -24.68
CA ILE A 142 22.68 -20.53 -26.09
C ILE A 142 23.48 -19.26 -26.40
N VAL A 143 23.36 -18.21 -25.59
CA VAL A 143 24.05 -16.93 -25.77
C VAL A 143 25.57 -17.12 -25.84
N LYS A 144 26.15 -18.01 -25.02
CA LYS A 144 27.58 -18.37 -25.08
C LYS A 144 28.06 -18.90 -26.45
N THR A 145 27.14 -19.36 -27.31
CA THR A 145 27.46 -19.87 -28.65
C THR A 145 27.31 -18.84 -29.77
N LEU A 146 26.70 -17.69 -29.47
CA LEU A 146 26.46 -16.61 -30.43
C LEU A 146 27.70 -15.73 -30.59
N ALA A 147 27.90 -15.21 -31.80
CA ALA A 147 29.05 -14.36 -32.13
C ALA A 147 28.65 -12.89 -32.34
N LYS A 148 29.36 -11.99 -31.67
CA LYS A 148 29.24 -10.52 -31.80
C LYS A 148 29.50 -10.11 -33.26
N ASN A 149 28.67 -9.22 -33.79
CA ASN A 149 28.69 -8.71 -35.18
C ASN A 149 28.29 -9.71 -36.28
N SER A 150 27.82 -10.92 -35.92
CA SER A 150 27.15 -11.82 -36.87
C SER A 150 25.77 -12.22 -36.39
N ASP A 151 25.68 -12.73 -35.16
CA ASP A 151 24.44 -13.22 -34.57
C ASP A 151 23.71 -12.13 -33.77
N TYR A 152 24.46 -11.13 -33.29
CA TYR A 152 23.89 -10.00 -32.58
C TYR A 152 24.74 -8.74 -32.75
N GLU A 153 24.09 -7.59 -32.61
CA GLU A 153 24.69 -6.27 -32.66
C GLU A 153 24.59 -5.59 -31.29
N VAL A 154 25.66 -4.90 -30.90
CA VAL A 154 25.76 -4.22 -29.60
C VAL A 154 25.91 -2.73 -29.85
N GLU A 155 24.97 -1.94 -29.35
CA GLU A 155 25.05 -0.49 -29.33
C GLU A 155 25.49 0.00 -27.95
N GLU A 156 26.81 0.06 -27.74
CA GLU A 156 27.42 0.40 -26.45
C GLU A 156 26.99 1.79 -25.92
N LYS A 157 26.72 2.73 -26.83
CA LYS A 157 26.26 4.08 -26.46
C LYS A 157 24.88 4.06 -25.78
N TYR A 158 24.01 3.13 -26.18
CA TYR A 158 22.64 3.03 -25.69
C TYR A 158 22.44 1.85 -24.73
N LYS A 159 23.50 1.09 -24.45
CA LYS A 159 23.44 -0.17 -23.69
C LYS A 159 22.30 -1.05 -24.21
N ASN A 160 22.21 -1.20 -25.53
CA ASN A 160 21.22 -2.04 -26.18
C ASN A 160 21.90 -3.18 -26.95
N VAL A 161 21.28 -4.35 -26.96
CA VAL A 161 21.76 -5.52 -27.71
C VAL A 161 20.60 -6.14 -28.45
N THR A 162 20.76 -6.32 -29.76
CA THR A 162 19.70 -6.84 -30.61
C THR A 162 20.21 -8.06 -31.36
N LEU A 163 19.40 -9.13 -31.43
CA LEU A 163 19.69 -10.27 -32.30
C LEU A 163 19.53 -9.87 -33.76
N THR A 164 20.43 -10.35 -34.62
CA THR A 164 20.28 -10.21 -36.08
C THR A 164 19.37 -11.30 -36.63
N ASP A 165 18.88 -11.16 -37.87
CA ASP A 165 18.14 -12.22 -38.57
C ASP A 165 18.90 -13.55 -38.66
N LEU A 166 20.22 -13.51 -38.60
CA LEU A 166 21.08 -14.71 -38.56
C LEU A 166 21.10 -15.31 -37.15
N GLY A 167 21.20 -14.47 -36.12
CA GLY A 167 21.11 -14.88 -34.72
C GLY A 167 19.78 -15.51 -34.37
N ILE A 168 18.67 -14.89 -34.80
CA ILE A 168 17.31 -15.41 -34.59
C ILE A 168 17.19 -16.84 -35.16
N ARG A 169 17.57 -17.03 -36.43
CA ARG A 169 17.54 -18.36 -37.08
C ARG A 169 18.43 -19.40 -36.41
N ARG A 170 19.53 -18.96 -35.80
CA ARG A 170 20.44 -19.83 -35.06
C ARG A 170 19.85 -20.24 -33.71
N VAL A 171 19.25 -19.29 -32.99
CA VAL A 171 18.54 -19.53 -31.73
C VAL A 171 17.35 -20.45 -31.95
N GLU A 172 16.56 -20.21 -33.00
CA GLU A 172 15.43 -21.08 -33.42
C GLU A 172 15.87 -22.53 -33.64
N ARG A 173 16.98 -22.73 -34.36
CA ARG A 173 17.54 -24.07 -34.60
C ARG A 173 18.02 -24.74 -33.32
N LEU A 174 18.62 -23.99 -32.39
CA LEU A 174 19.13 -24.52 -31.12
C LEU A 174 18.00 -24.88 -30.16
N LEU A 175 16.89 -24.15 -30.21
CA LEU A 175 15.68 -24.40 -29.42
C LEU A 175 14.74 -25.42 -30.08
N GLY A 176 14.93 -25.72 -31.37
CA GLY A 176 14.07 -26.62 -32.13
C GLY A 176 12.70 -26.02 -32.47
N VAL A 177 12.60 -24.69 -32.49
CA VAL A 177 11.38 -23.92 -32.79
C VAL A 177 11.45 -23.36 -34.21
N ASN A 178 10.30 -23.26 -34.87
CA ASN A 178 10.24 -22.75 -36.25
C ASN A 178 10.16 -21.22 -36.31
N ASN A 179 9.58 -20.61 -35.27
CA ASN A 179 9.51 -19.17 -35.10
C ASN A 179 9.56 -18.85 -33.61
N LEU A 180 10.65 -18.24 -33.17
CA LEU A 180 10.89 -17.93 -31.76
C LEU A 180 9.82 -16.96 -31.22
N TYR A 181 9.44 -15.96 -32.01
CA TYR A 181 8.50 -14.90 -31.65
C TYR A 181 7.04 -15.36 -31.64
N GLU A 182 6.72 -16.55 -32.18
CA GLU A 182 5.36 -17.09 -32.16
C GLU A 182 5.18 -18.22 -31.14
N GLN A 183 6.25 -18.97 -30.84
CA GLN A 183 6.15 -20.22 -30.08
C GLN A 183 6.57 -20.08 -28.61
N ASP A 184 7.46 -19.14 -28.28
CA ASP A 184 8.03 -19.05 -26.93
C ASP A 184 8.43 -17.61 -26.55
N PHE A 185 7.43 -16.78 -26.26
CA PHE A 185 7.61 -15.37 -25.89
C PHE A 185 8.50 -15.18 -24.66
N GLU A 186 8.38 -16.08 -23.68
CA GLU A 186 9.21 -16.04 -22.47
C GLU A 186 10.69 -16.22 -22.83
N MET A 187 11.01 -17.16 -23.73
CA MET A 187 12.39 -17.40 -24.16
C MET A 187 12.98 -16.23 -24.95
N VAL A 188 12.18 -15.47 -25.70
CA VAL A 188 12.66 -14.23 -26.36
C VAL A 188 13.23 -13.27 -25.32
N HIS A 189 12.42 -12.95 -24.30
CA HIS A 189 12.83 -12.05 -23.23
C HIS A 189 14.05 -12.57 -22.46
N LEU A 190 14.06 -13.86 -22.09
CA LEU A 190 15.21 -14.48 -21.41
C LEU A 190 16.50 -14.42 -22.26
N MET A 191 16.38 -14.60 -23.58
CA MET A 191 17.51 -14.50 -24.50
C MET A 191 18.05 -13.08 -24.61
N GLU A 192 17.18 -12.06 -24.66
CA GLU A 192 17.58 -10.65 -24.67
C GLU A 192 18.30 -10.25 -23.39
N GLU A 193 17.80 -10.68 -22.23
CA GLU A 193 18.41 -10.39 -20.93
C GLU A 193 19.73 -11.15 -20.72
N ALA A 194 19.80 -12.42 -21.13
CA ALA A 194 21.04 -13.18 -21.13
C ALA A 194 22.08 -12.54 -22.07
N LEU A 195 21.67 -12.10 -23.25
CA LEU A 195 22.55 -11.44 -24.21
C LEU A 195 23.04 -10.10 -23.69
N THR A 196 22.16 -9.32 -23.05
CA THR A 196 22.48 -8.08 -22.33
C THR A 196 23.49 -8.33 -21.21
N ALA A 197 23.24 -9.33 -20.36
CA ALA A 197 24.15 -9.73 -19.28
C ALA A 197 25.54 -10.11 -19.82
N HIS A 198 25.63 -10.81 -20.96
CA HIS A 198 26.89 -11.21 -21.57
C HIS A 198 27.63 -10.06 -22.25
N ALA A 199 26.92 -9.23 -23.01
CA ALA A 199 27.53 -8.24 -23.89
C ALA A 199 27.78 -6.88 -23.23
N LEU A 200 27.04 -6.52 -22.18
CA LEU A 200 27.06 -5.17 -21.60
C LEU A 200 27.48 -5.11 -20.12
N TYR A 201 27.47 -6.23 -19.39
CA TYR A 201 27.76 -6.26 -17.95
C TYR A 201 28.98 -7.14 -17.64
N GLU A 202 30.02 -6.53 -17.07
CA GLU A 202 31.31 -7.15 -16.78
C GLU A 202 31.50 -7.39 -15.27
N LYS A 203 31.99 -8.59 -14.93
CA LYS A 203 32.41 -8.94 -13.58
C LYS A 203 33.57 -8.05 -13.13
N ASP A 204 33.55 -7.67 -11.86
CA ASP A 204 34.50 -6.77 -11.19
C ASP A 204 34.47 -5.32 -11.68
N ARG A 205 33.49 -4.98 -12.55
CA ARG A 205 33.23 -3.61 -13.01
C ARG A 205 31.81 -3.17 -12.69
N ASP A 206 30.82 -3.95 -13.12
CA ASP A 206 29.40 -3.63 -12.93
C ASP A 206 28.78 -4.42 -11.76
N TYR A 207 29.34 -5.58 -11.43
CA TYR A 207 28.96 -6.42 -10.30
C TYR A 207 30.13 -7.30 -9.84
N VAL A 208 30.03 -7.87 -8.65
CA VAL A 208 30.94 -8.91 -8.12
C VAL A 208 30.12 -10.12 -7.67
N VAL A 209 30.78 -11.28 -7.57
CA VAL A 209 30.17 -12.47 -6.97
C VAL A 209 30.77 -12.68 -5.58
N LYS A 210 29.94 -12.59 -4.54
CA LYS A 210 30.35 -12.74 -3.14
C LYS A 210 29.39 -13.65 -2.39
N ASP A 211 29.93 -14.59 -1.61
CA ASP A 211 29.14 -15.56 -0.83
C ASP A 211 28.10 -16.34 -1.66
N GLY A 212 28.43 -16.62 -2.93
CA GLY A 212 27.51 -17.28 -3.86
C GLY A 212 26.30 -16.41 -4.21
N LYS A 213 26.46 -15.07 -4.25
CA LYS A 213 25.44 -14.12 -4.70
C LYS A 213 26.07 -13.05 -5.59
N VAL A 214 25.31 -12.57 -6.57
CA VAL A 214 25.69 -11.41 -7.39
C VAL A 214 25.41 -10.15 -6.57
N VAL A 215 26.40 -9.26 -6.49
CA VAL A 215 26.32 -7.98 -5.77
C VAL A 215 26.71 -6.87 -6.73
N ILE A 216 25.83 -5.88 -6.90
CA ILE A 216 26.05 -4.77 -7.83
C ILE A 216 27.19 -3.88 -7.31
N VAL A 217 27.99 -3.36 -8.24
CA VAL A 217 29.05 -2.38 -7.95
C VAL A 217 28.61 -1.02 -8.50
N ASP A 218 28.60 0.00 -7.64
CA ASP A 218 28.43 1.38 -8.08
C ASP A 218 29.65 1.80 -8.92
N GLN A 219 29.43 2.12 -10.20
CA GLN A 219 30.48 2.47 -11.16
C GLN A 219 31.23 3.76 -10.81
N PHE A 220 30.62 4.66 -10.03
CA PHE A 220 31.23 5.94 -9.66
C PHE A 220 32.02 5.86 -8.36
N THR A 221 31.55 5.06 -7.40
CA THR A 221 32.13 5.01 -6.05
C THR A 221 32.88 3.71 -5.75
N GLY A 222 32.68 2.67 -6.57
CA GLY A 222 33.21 1.32 -6.35
C GLY A 222 32.59 0.61 -5.14
N ARG A 223 31.52 1.16 -4.56
CA ARG A 223 30.84 0.56 -3.40
C ARG A 223 30.01 -0.64 -3.82
N LEU A 224 29.99 -1.65 -2.95
CA LEU A 224 29.14 -2.82 -3.10
C LEU A 224 27.72 -2.49 -2.64
N LEU A 225 26.74 -2.89 -3.45
CA LEU A 225 25.31 -2.67 -3.22
C LEU A 225 24.61 -4.03 -3.04
N PRO A 226 24.77 -4.70 -1.87
CA PRO A 226 24.31 -6.07 -1.67
C PRO A 226 22.78 -6.24 -1.63
N SER A 227 22.04 -5.18 -1.30
CA SER A 227 20.57 -5.18 -1.29
C SER A 227 19.97 -4.91 -2.67
N ASN A 228 20.78 -4.54 -3.66
CA ASN A 228 20.31 -4.13 -4.98
C ASN A 228 20.34 -5.27 -5.99
N ARG A 229 19.28 -5.34 -6.79
CA ARG A 229 19.17 -6.25 -7.93
C ARG A 229 18.98 -5.46 -9.23
N PHE A 230 19.38 -6.06 -10.34
CA PHE A 230 19.08 -5.54 -11.67
C PHE A 230 17.65 -5.95 -12.03
N SER A 231 16.88 -5.05 -12.66
CA SER A 231 15.48 -5.30 -13.06
C SER A 231 15.36 -6.20 -14.30
N HIS A 232 14.12 -6.53 -14.67
CA HIS A 232 13.76 -7.23 -15.91
C HIS A 232 14.40 -8.61 -16.08
N GLY A 233 14.65 -9.34 -14.99
CA GLY A 233 15.29 -10.65 -15.10
C GLY A 233 16.80 -10.59 -15.38
N LEU A 234 17.39 -9.39 -15.53
CA LEU A 234 18.81 -9.20 -15.80
C LEU A 234 19.68 -9.72 -14.64
N HIS A 235 19.22 -9.57 -13.40
CA HIS A 235 19.98 -10.07 -12.25
C HIS A 235 20.04 -11.59 -12.26
N GLN A 236 18.94 -12.25 -12.59
CA GLN A 236 18.82 -13.69 -12.75
C GLN A 236 19.64 -14.18 -13.95
N ALA A 237 19.68 -13.40 -15.04
CA ALA A 237 20.55 -13.67 -16.18
C ALA A 237 22.05 -13.55 -15.82
N ILE A 238 22.43 -12.59 -14.96
CA ILE A 238 23.79 -12.47 -14.44
C ILE A 238 24.11 -13.60 -13.45
N GLU A 239 23.18 -13.97 -12.56
CA GLU A 239 23.29 -15.13 -11.68
C GLU A 239 23.51 -16.40 -12.51
N ALA A 240 22.76 -16.58 -13.61
CA ALA A 240 22.92 -17.70 -14.54
C ALA A 240 24.27 -17.65 -15.28
N LYS A 241 24.68 -16.47 -15.78
CA LYS A 241 25.98 -16.23 -16.43
C LYS A 241 27.14 -16.67 -15.56
N GLU A 242 27.08 -16.33 -14.27
CA GLU A 242 28.12 -16.62 -13.27
C GLU A 242 27.98 -17.99 -12.61
N GLY A 243 26.93 -18.76 -12.92
CA GLY A 243 26.69 -20.10 -12.38
C GLY A 243 26.29 -20.10 -10.90
N VAL A 244 25.62 -19.04 -10.46
CA VAL A 244 25.14 -18.83 -9.08
C VAL A 244 23.68 -19.29 -8.95
N GLU A 245 23.23 -19.62 -7.73
CA GLU A 245 21.82 -19.95 -7.47
C GLU A 245 20.92 -18.74 -7.76
N ILE A 246 19.99 -18.93 -8.70
CA ILE A 246 19.04 -17.91 -9.12
C ILE A 246 17.98 -17.76 -8.03
N GLN A 247 17.88 -16.56 -7.45
CA GLN A 247 16.90 -16.30 -6.41
C GLN A 247 15.54 -15.97 -7.03
N GLN A 248 14.46 -16.43 -6.39
CA GLN A 248 13.11 -16.05 -6.78
C GLN A 248 12.89 -14.56 -6.54
N GLU A 249 12.33 -13.90 -7.54
CA GLU A 249 11.91 -12.51 -7.40
C GLU A 249 10.42 -12.46 -7.07
N SER A 250 10.07 -11.63 -6.10
CA SER A 250 8.69 -11.21 -5.90
C SER A 250 8.43 -10.07 -6.87
N LYS A 251 7.58 -10.29 -7.87
CA LYS A 251 7.20 -9.25 -8.83
C LYS A 251 5.97 -8.51 -8.34
N THR A 252 6.07 -7.19 -8.21
CA THR A 252 4.93 -6.32 -7.94
C THR A 252 4.03 -6.24 -9.17
N LEU A 253 2.83 -6.81 -9.08
CA LEU A 253 1.84 -6.79 -10.15
C LEU A 253 1.07 -5.47 -10.19
N ALA A 254 0.68 -4.97 -9.02
CA ALA A 254 -0.07 -3.74 -8.90
C ALA A 254 0.18 -3.10 -7.53
N GLU A 255 0.21 -1.77 -7.51
CA GLU A 255 0.43 -1.00 -6.28
C GLU A 255 -0.41 0.29 -6.27
N ILE A 256 -0.90 0.68 -5.09
CA ILE A 256 -1.48 2.00 -4.82
C ILE A 256 -1.28 2.42 -3.36
N SER A 257 -0.96 3.69 -3.11
CA SER A 257 -0.99 4.22 -1.74
C SER A 257 -2.41 4.42 -1.23
N TYR A 258 -2.61 4.32 0.09
CA TYR A 258 -3.89 4.66 0.70
C TYR A 258 -4.31 6.10 0.40
N GLN A 259 -3.36 7.03 0.38
CA GLN A 259 -3.59 8.43 0.08
C GLN A 259 -4.28 8.59 -1.26
N ASN A 260 -3.71 8.00 -2.31
CA ASN A 260 -4.26 8.11 -3.66
C ASN A 260 -5.52 7.29 -3.84
N TYR A 261 -5.62 6.10 -3.24
CA TYR A 261 -6.86 5.32 -3.23
C TYR A 261 -8.05 6.12 -2.66
N PHE A 262 -7.89 6.72 -1.47
CA PHE A 262 -8.97 7.47 -0.84
C PHE A 262 -9.30 8.79 -1.56
N ARG A 263 -8.34 9.40 -2.26
CA ARG A 263 -8.56 10.60 -3.09
C ARG A 263 -9.44 10.33 -4.31
N MET A 264 -9.64 9.08 -4.70
CA MET A 264 -10.55 8.71 -5.79
C MET A 264 -12.02 8.89 -5.43
N TYR A 265 -12.37 8.88 -4.14
CA TYR A 265 -13.75 9.05 -3.71
C TYR A 265 -14.25 10.48 -3.98
N LYS A 266 -15.40 10.62 -4.65
CA LYS A 266 -16.03 11.93 -4.92
C LYS A 266 -16.30 12.70 -3.63
N LYS A 267 -16.66 11.99 -2.56
CA LYS A 267 -16.79 12.52 -1.21
C LYS A 267 -16.03 11.61 -0.24
N LEU A 268 -15.26 12.21 0.64
CA LEU A 268 -14.57 11.52 1.72
C LEU A 268 -14.96 12.16 3.04
N ALA A 269 -15.23 11.33 4.04
CA ALA A 269 -15.46 11.75 5.41
C ALA A 269 -14.83 10.74 6.36
N GLY A 270 -14.62 11.13 7.60
CA GLY A 270 -14.15 10.20 8.61
C GLY A 270 -14.46 10.67 10.02
N MET A 271 -14.31 9.76 10.96
CA MET A 271 -14.54 10.00 12.39
C MET A 271 -13.41 9.39 13.21
N THR A 272 -13.06 10.05 14.31
CA THR A 272 -12.07 9.59 15.29
C THR A 272 -12.11 10.52 16.51
N GLY A 273 -11.66 10.03 17.66
CA GLY A 273 -11.49 10.85 18.85
C GLY A 273 -10.30 11.81 18.81
N THR A 274 -9.36 11.64 17.87
CA THR A 274 -8.03 12.28 17.96
C THR A 274 -7.51 12.94 16.69
N ALA A 275 -8.40 13.43 15.81
CA ALA A 275 -8.01 14.07 14.54
C ALA A 275 -7.44 15.49 14.68
N ALA A 276 -7.75 16.21 15.76
CA ALA A 276 -7.44 17.65 15.86
C ALA A 276 -5.94 17.98 15.80
N THR A 277 -5.07 17.09 16.27
CA THR A 277 -3.61 17.29 16.21
C THR A 277 -3.05 17.18 14.80
N GLU A 278 -3.73 16.42 13.93
CA GLU A 278 -3.30 16.11 12.55
C GLU A 278 -4.15 16.83 11.50
N ALA A 279 -4.91 17.85 11.89
CA ALA A 279 -5.80 18.59 11.00
C ALA A 279 -5.08 19.15 9.77
N GLU A 280 -3.83 19.57 9.93
CA GLU A 280 -2.99 20.05 8.83
C GLU A 280 -2.67 18.95 7.81
N GLU A 281 -2.39 17.73 8.26
CA GLU A 281 -2.11 16.57 7.40
C GLU A 281 -3.37 16.15 6.63
N PHE A 282 -4.51 16.03 7.33
CA PHE A 282 -5.81 15.74 6.73
C PHE A 282 -6.18 16.73 5.62
N TYR A 283 -6.00 18.03 5.86
CA TYR A 283 -6.31 19.04 4.87
C TYR A 283 -5.33 19.04 3.69
N LYS A 284 -4.02 18.90 3.95
CA LYS A 284 -3.00 18.94 2.89
C LYS A 284 -3.12 17.75 1.95
N ILE A 285 -3.29 16.54 2.48
CA ILE A 285 -3.32 15.29 1.70
C ILE A 285 -4.73 15.01 1.16
N TYR A 286 -5.76 15.06 2.01
CA TYR A 286 -7.11 14.58 1.69
C TYR A 286 -8.15 15.69 1.48
N LYS A 287 -7.79 16.96 1.73
CA LYS A 287 -8.73 18.09 1.73
C LYS A 287 -9.88 17.89 2.73
N LEU A 288 -9.59 17.25 3.86
CA LEU A 288 -10.54 17.04 4.94
C LEU A 288 -10.35 18.11 6.03
N ASP A 289 -11.42 18.83 6.34
CA ASP A 289 -11.49 19.73 7.49
C ASP A 289 -11.82 18.93 8.77
N VAL A 290 -11.13 19.26 9.86
CA VAL A 290 -11.38 18.63 11.16
C VAL A 290 -12.27 19.53 12.01
N VAL A 291 -13.44 19.00 12.38
CA VAL A 291 -14.39 19.66 13.28
C VAL A 291 -14.42 18.91 14.60
N VAL A 292 -14.08 19.60 15.70
CA VAL A 292 -14.17 19.03 17.05
C VAL A 292 -15.59 19.13 17.55
N ILE A 293 -16.27 17.99 17.66
CA ILE A 293 -17.63 17.91 18.20
C ILE A 293 -17.57 17.92 19.73
N PRO A 294 -18.36 18.77 20.42
CA PRO A 294 -18.46 18.75 21.88
C PRO A 294 -18.91 17.37 22.39
N THR A 295 -18.39 16.95 23.54
CA THR A 295 -18.83 15.71 24.18
C THR A 295 -20.27 15.84 24.70
N ASN A 296 -21.01 14.72 24.73
CA ASN A 296 -22.38 14.68 25.24
C ASN A 296 -22.45 15.09 26.74
N GLN A 297 -21.50 14.59 27.53
CA GLN A 297 -21.31 14.94 28.94
C GLN A 297 -19.92 15.56 29.13
N PRO A 298 -19.73 16.45 30.13
CA PRO A 298 -18.42 16.99 30.47
C PRO A 298 -17.45 15.88 30.87
N ASN A 299 -16.24 15.91 30.32
CA ASN A 299 -15.19 14.98 30.71
C ASN A 299 -14.64 15.37 32.10
N ILE A 300 -14.77 14.46 33.08
CA ILE A 300 -14.27 14.63 34.47
C ILE A 300 -13.06 13.74 34.79
N ARG A 301 -12.47 13.10 33.77
CA ARG A 301 -11.29 12.24 33.91
C ARG A 301 -10.10 13.02 34.44
N LYS A 302 -9.33 12.39 35.32
CA LYS A 302 -8.09 12.95 35.89
C LYS A 302 -6.89 12.44 35.12
N ASP A 303 -6.32 13.29 34.28
CA ASP A 303 -5.06 13.01 33.58
C ASP A 303 -3.88 13.44 34.47
N GLN A 304 -3.20 12.46 35.08
CA GLN A 304 -2.06 12.69 35.97
C GLN A 304 -0.78 13.03 35.19
N ASN A 305 0.17 13.70 35.86
CA ASN A 305 1.50 13.93 35.29
C ASN A 305 2.25 12.62 35.06
N ASP A 306 3.20 12.67 34.12
CA ASP A 306 4.10 11.57 33.84
C ASP A 306 5.04 11.31 35.03
N VAL A 307 5.30 10.03 35.28
CA VAL A 307 6.20 9.55 36.32
C VAL A 307 7.45 9.03 35.64
N VAL A 308 8.59 9.69 35.84
CA VAL A 308 9.84 9.36 35.13
C VAL A 308 10.81 8.60 36.02
N TYR A 309 11.24 7.43 35.56
CA TYR A 309 12.22 6.55 36.22
C TYR A 309 13.56 6.56 35.48
N LYS A 310 14.64 6.26 36.22
CA LYS A 310 15.98 6.18 35.63
C LYS A 310 16.18 4.91 34.80
N THR A 311 15.59 3.79 35.23
CA THR A 311 15.72 2.49 34.57
C THR A 311 14.37 1.88 34.21
N GLU A 312 14.34 1.05 33.18
CA GLU A 312 13.15 0.35 32.72
C GLU A 312 12.67 -0.68 33.76
N SER A 313 13.61 -1.34 34.45
CA SER A 313 13.27 -2.26 35.55
C SER A 313 12.56 -1.57 36.71
N ALA A 314 12.98 -0.36 37.10
CA ALA A 314 12.30 0.40 38.15
C ALA A 314 10.89 0.82 37.72
N LYS A 315 10.75 1.28 36.46
CA LYS A 315 9.47 1.62 35.83
C LYS A 315 8.48 0.46 35.90
N PHE A 316 8.82 -0.72 35.37
CA PHE A 316 7.90 -1.86 35.34
C PHE A 316 7.56 -2.40 36.72
N LYS A 317 8.50 -2.36 37.67
CA LYS A 317 8.20 -2.71 39.05
C LYS A 317 7.16 -1.78 39.65
N ALA A 318 7.30 -0.47 39.45
CA ALA A 318 6.34 0.51 39.94
C ALA A 318 4.97 0.41 39.27
N VAL A 319 4.93 0.13 37.96
CA VAL A 319 3.68 -0.16 37.23
C VAL A 319 2.98 -1.38 37.85
N ALA A 320 3.71 -2.46 38.10
CA ALA A 320 3.14 -3.65 38.73
C ALA A 320 2.70 -3.41 40.19
N ASP A 321 3.37 -2.54 40.93
CA ASP A 321 2.97 -2.12 42.29
C ASP A 321 1.63 -1.35 42.26
N ASP A 322 1.48 -0.38 41.34
CA ASP A 322 0.24 0.40 41.19
C ASP A 322 -0.94 -0.49 40.75
N ILE A 323 -0.72 -1.40 39.78
CA ILE A 323 -1.76 -2.35 39.34
C ILE A 323 -2.26 -3.21 40.52
N VAL A 324 -1.36 -3.73 41.36
CA VAL A 324 -1.76 -4.53 42.53
C VAL A 324 -2.62 -3.72 43.50
N GLU A 325 -2.24 -2.47 43.78
CA GLU A 325 -2.99 -1.60 44.69
C GLU A 325 -4.40 -1.30 44.15
N ARG A 326 -4.51 -1.01 42.85
CA ARG A 326 -5.77 -0.68 42.17
C ARG A 326 -6.68 -1.90 42.05
N HIS A 327 -6.13 -3.04 41.66
CA HIS A 327 -6.84 -4.32 41.60
C HIS A 327 -7.39 -4.73 42.96
N ALA A 328 -6.62 -4.56 44.04
CA ALA A 328 -7.07 -4.85 45.40
C ALA A 328 -8.25 -3.97 45.86
N LYS A 329 -8.37 -2.75 45.31
CA LYS A 329 -9.52 -1.85 45.52
C LYS A 329 -10.72 -2.20 44.63
N GLY A 330 -10.57 -3.15 43.71
CA GLY A 330 -11.60 -3.52 42.73
C GLY A 330 -11.68 -2.58 41.52
N GLN A 331 -10.74 -1.64 41.37
CA GLN A 331 -10.72 -0.71 40.24
C GLN A 331 -10.20 -1.43 38.97
N PRO A 332 -10.91 -1.38 37.83
CA PRO A 332 -10.40 -1.94 36.58
C PRO A 332 -9.21 -1.15 36.04
N VAL A 333 -8.25 -1.86 35.46
CA VAL A 333 -7.01 -1.29 34.93
C VAL A 333 -6.78 -1.74 33.49
N LEU A 334 -6.57 -0.77 32.60
CA LEU A 334 -6.09 -0.97 31.25
C LEU A 334 -4.64 -0.51 31.15
N VAL A 335 -3.75 -1.39 30.72
CA VAL A 335 -2.33 -1.08 30.55
C VAL A 335 -1.98 -1.09 29.06
N GLY A 336 -1.52 0.04 28.53
CA GLY A 336 -1.01 0.17 27.17
C GLY A 336 0.51 0.02 27.13
N THR A 337 0.99 -0.92 26.34
CA THR A 337 2.43 -1.14 26.06
C THR A 337 2.74 -0.90 24.58
N THR A 338 4.02 -0.71 24.25
CA THR A 338 4.48 -0.43 22.87
C THR A 338 4.89 -1.70 22.11
N SER A 339 5.18 -2.80 22.80
CA SER A 339 5.63 -4.06 22.19
C SER A 339 5.12 -5.29 22.94
N VAL A 340 5.06 -6.43 22.23
CA VAL A 340 4.69 -7.73 22.81
C VAL A 340 5.67 -8.15 23.89
N GLU A 341 6.97 -7.92 23.69
CA GLU A 341 8.02 -8.22 24.69
C GLU A 341 7.76 -7.51 26.02
N LYS A 342 7.38 -6.22 25.98
CA LYS A 342 7.06 -5.44 27.18
C LYS A 342 5.76 -5.89 27.85
N SER A 343 4.78 -6.35 27.07
CA SER A 343 3.58 -7.00 27.62
C SER A 343 3.90 -8.29 28.36
N GLU A 344 4.76 -9.14 27.78
CA GLU A 344 5.21 -10.39 28.42
C GLU A 344 6.03 -10.11 29.69
N GLN A 345 6.90 -9.10 29.67
CA GLN A 345 7.64 -8.67 30.86
C GLN A 345 6.70 -8.26 32.00
N LEU A 346 5.65 -7.50 31.70
CA LEU A 346 4.66 -7.11 32.70
C LEU A 346 3.80 -8.31 33.16
N HIS A 347 3.45 -9.21 32.23
CA HIS A 347 2.75 -10.46 32.54
C HIS A 347 3.51 -11.30 33.57
N GLU A 348 4.81 -11.49 33.40
CA GLU A 348 5.63 -12.24 34.36
C GLU A 348 5.59 -11.61 35.76
N LEU A 349 5.67 -10.29 35.84
CA LEU A 349 5.62 -9.55 37.11
C LEU A 349 4.27 -9.70 37.81
N LEU A 350 3.16 -9.56 37.07
CA LEU A 350 1.81 -9.71 37.61
C LEU A 350 1.48 -11.16 37.99
N SER A 351 1.93 -12.12 37.19
CA SER A 351 1.77 -13.56 37.47
C SER A 351 2.47 -13.96 38.76
N ARG A 352 3.71 -13.49 38.99
CA ARG A 352 4.44 -13.70 40.26
C ARG A 352 3.71 -13.09 41.47
N ARG A 353 2.94 -12.03 41.25
CA ARG A 353 2.11 -11.34 42.26
C ARG A 353 0.70 -11.90 42.38
N LYS A 354 0.35 -12.93 41.60
CA LYS A 354 -0.97 -13.60 41.57
C LYS A 354 -2.13 -12.66 41.24
N VAL A 355 -1.91 -11.67 40.39
CA VAL A 355 -2.98 -10.81 39.86
C VAL A 355 -3.52 -11.44 38.58
N PRO A 356 -4.82 -11.81 38.50
CA PRO A 356 -5.41 -12.29 37.27
C PRO A 356 -5.48 -11.15 36.25
N HIS A 357 -5.08 -11.42 35.01
CA HIS A 357 -5.06 -10.43 33.94
C HIS A 357 -5.10 -11.10 32.57
N GLU A 358 -5.53 -10.34 31.57
CA GLU A 358 -5.58 -10.74 30.17
C GLU A 358 -4.55 -9.97 29.35
N ILE A 359 -3.99 -10.60 28.31
CA ILE A 359 -3.02 -9.99 27.39
C ILE A 359 -3.59 -10.00 25.98
N LEU A 360 -3.48 -8.85 25.31
CA LEU A 360 -3.95 -8.64 23.94
C LEU A 360 -2.77 -8.22 23.08
N ASN A 361 -2.45 -9.06 22.10
CA ASN A 361 -1.24 -8.95 21.27
C ASN A 361 -1.56 -8.65 19.80
N ALA A 362 -2.79 -8.20 19.49
CA ALA A 362 -3.28 -7.96 18.13
C ALA A 362 -3.22 -9.18 17.19
N LYS A 363 -3.32 -10.41 17.75
CA LYS A 363 -3.27 -11.67 16.98
C LYS A 363 -4.65 -12.19 16.60
N ASN A 364 -5.63 -12.03 17.48
CA ASN A 364 -7.00 -12.49 17.22
C ASN A 364 -7.98 -11.37 17.61
N HIS A 365 -8.37 -10.56 16.62
CA HIS A 365 -9.17 -9.37 16.84
C HIS A 365 -10.54 -9.65 17.46
N GLU A 366 -11.21 -10.76 17.08
CA GLU A 366 -12.53 -11.11 17.61
C GLU A 366 -12.45 -11.50 19.10
N ARG A 367 -11.54 -12.42 19.45
CA ARG A 367 -11.35 -12.79 20.85
C ARG A 367 -10.89 -11.61 21.70
N GLU A 368 -9.99 -10.80 21.19
CA GLU A 368 -9.48 -9.62 21.90
C GLU A 368 -10.58 -8.55 22.09
N ALA A 369 -11.45 -8.37 21.09
CA ALA A 369 -12.60 -7.48 21.19
C ALA A 369 -13.55 -7.93 22.30
N LEU A 370 -13.88 -9.21 22.37
CA LEU A 370 -14.72 -9.79 23.42
C LEU A 370 -14.10 -9.59 24.81
N ILE A 371 -12.78 -9.73 24.95
CA ILE A 371 -12.08 -9.49 26.22
C ILE A 371 -12.14 -8.00 26.61
N ILE A 372 -11.88 -7.09 25.66
CA ILE A 372 -11.91 -5.64 25.92
C ILE A 372 -13.30 -5.14 26.29
N ALA A 373 -14.35 -5.67 25.66
CA ALA A 373 -15.73 -5.36 26.02
C ALA A 373 -16.05 -5.68 27.50
N GLN A 374 -15.32 -6.63 28.10
CA GLN A 374 -15.43 -6.98 29.51
C GLN A 374 -14.39 -6.32 30.42
N ALA A 375 -13.44 -5.52 29.88
CA ALA A 375 -12.34 -4.95 30.65
C ALA A 375 -12.78 -3.92 31.71
N GLY A 376 -13.99 -3.36 31.58
CA GLY A 376 -14.58 -2.42 32.53
C GLY A 376 -15.20 -3.05 33.78
N ARG A 377 -15.09 -4.37 33.95
CA ARG A 377 -15.58 -5.12 35.11
C ARG A 377 -14.72 -4.95 36.36
N LYS A 378 -15.31 -5.18 37.53
CA LYS A 378 -14.64 -4.97 38.81
C LYS A 378 -13.37 -5.83 38.93
N GLY A 379 -12.25 -5.17 39.23
CA GLY A 379 -10.94 -5.81 39.35
C GLY A 379 -10.37 -6.35 38.03
N GLY A 380 -10.97 -6.05 36.87
CA GLY A 380 -10.41 -6.44 35.58
C GLY A 380 -9.04 -5.82 35.36
N VAL A 381 -8.06 -6.60 34.92
CA VAL A 381 -6.74 -6.10 34.50
C VAL A 381 -6.48 -6.58 33.08
N THR A 382 -6.29 -5.63 32.17
CA THR A 382 -6.07 -5.94 30.75
C THR A 382 -4.81 -5.25 30.26
N ILE A 383 -3.89 -6.01 29.68
CA ILE A 383 -2.68 -5.51 29.04
C ILE A 383 -2.91 -5.52 27.52
N SER A 384 -2.77 -4.37 26.89
CA SER A 384 -2.94 -4.18 25.45
C SER A 384 -1.63 -3.69 24.82
N THR A 385 -1.13 -4.41 23.81
CA THR A 385 -0.03 -3.93 22.97
C THR A 385 -0.57 -2.96 21.91
N ASN A 386 -0.04 -1.75 21.89
CA ASN A 386 -0.36 -0.67 20.94
C ASN A 386 -1.88 -0.44 20.78
N MET A 387 -2.46 -1.05 19.74
CA MET A 387 -3.82 -0.84 19.26
C MET A 387 -4.71 -2.09 19.43
N ALA A 388 -4.30 -3.07 20.23
CA ALA A 388 -5.10 -4.26 20.46
C ALA A 388 -6.45 -3.90 21.12
N GLY A 389 -7.54 -4.45 20.57
CA GLY A 389 -8.91 -4.12 20.98
C GLY A 389 -9.40 -2.70 20.65
N ARG A 390 -8.84 -2.10 19.59
CA ARG A 390 -9.31 -0.81 19.08
C ARG A 390 -10.72 -0.90 18.47
N GLY A 391 -11.45 0.21 18.46
CA GLY A 391 -12.85 0.28 18.04
C GLY A 391 -13.87 -0.29 19.04
N VAL A 392 -13.44 -1.01 20.07
CA VAL A 392 -14.35 -1.57 21.10
C VAL A 392 -14.46 -0.63 22.29
N ASP A 393 -15.69 -0.43 22.77
CA ASP A 393 -15.97 0.37 23.95
C ASP A 393 -15.63 -0.40 25.24
N ILE A 394 -15.13 0.30 26.26
CA ILE A 394 -14.93 -0.24 27.60
C ILE A 394 -15.99 0.39 28.50
N ILE A 395 -17.12 -0.30 28.59
CA ILE A 395 -18.25 0.13 29.42
C ILE A 395 -17.99 -0.31 30.87
N LEU A 396 -18.16 0.60 31.83
CA LEU A 396 -18.02 0.27 33.25
C LEU A 396 -19.10 -0.75 33.65
N GLY A 397 -18.69 -1.87 34.24
CA GLY A 397 -19.56 -3.03 34.52
C GLY A 397 -19.66 -4.06 33.39
N GLY A 398 -18.92 -3.90 32.29
CA GLY A 398 -18.87 -4.80 31.15
C GLY A 398 -19.91 -4.51 30.07
N ASP A 399 -19.89 -5.27 28.97
CA ASP A 399 -20.87 -5.19 27.89
C ASP A 399 -21.70 -6.51 27.79
N PRO A 400 -23.03 -6.49 28.03
CA PRO A 400 -23.83 -5.35 28.46
C PRO A 400 -23.55 -4.98 29.93
N ALA A 401 -23.77 -3.71 30.26
CA ALA A 401 -23.50 -3.18 31.60
C ALA A 401 -24.37 -3.83 32.68
N VAL A 402 -23.73 -4.40 33.70
CA VAL A 402 -24.41 -4.89 34.90
C VAL A 402 -24.51 -3.74 35.91
N ALA A 403 -25.72 -3.25 36.18
CA ALA A 403 -25.95 -2.02 36.94
C ALA A 403 -25.28 -1.98 38.33
N ASP A 404 -25.31 -3.08 39.09
CA ASP A 404 -24.67 -3.15 40.41
C ASP A 404 -23.13 -3.08 40.30
N GLU A 405 -22.56 -3.81 39.35
CA GLU A 405 -21.12 -3.83 39.10
C GLU A 405 -20.62 -2.47 38.59
N GLN A 406 -21.40 -1.84 37.71
CA GLN A 406 -21.13 -0.50 37.20
C GLN A 406 -21.04 0.53 38.34
N ARG A 407 -21.99 0.52 39.29
CA ARG A 407 -21.95 1.41 40.46
C ARG A 407 -20.69 1.20 41.30
N GLU A 408 -20.33 -0.07 41.57
CA GLU A 408 -19.13 -0.39 42.34
C GLU A 408 -17.84 0.09 41.64
N VAL A 409 -17.76 -0.05 40.32
CA VAL A 409 -16.61 0.42 39.53
C VAL A 409 -16.53 1.95 39.52
N ILE A 410 -17.66 2.66 39.42
CA ILE A 410 -17.72 4.13 39.51
C ILE A 410 -17.24 4.59 40.89
N GLU A 411 -17.70 3.95 41.98
CA GLU A 411 -17.26 4.24 43.35
C GLU A 411 -15.77 3.96 43.57
N ALA A 412 -15.23 2.92 42.91
CA ALA A 412 -13.79 2.62 42.90
C ALA A 412 -12.94 3.64 42.10
N GLY A 413 -13.57 4.60 41.42
CA GLY A 413 -12.91 5.66 40.66
C GLY A 413 -12.92 5.49 39.14
N GLY A 414 -13.70 4.52 38.63
CA GLY A 414 -13.82 4.21 37.20
C GLY A 414 -12.59 3.52 36.62
N LEU A 415 -12.49 3.48 35.30
CA LEU A 415 -11.37 2.82 34.61
C LEU A 415 -10.05 3.59 34.82
N TYR A 416 -9.03 2.89 35.30
CA TYR A 416 -7.67 3.42 35.38
C TYR A 416 -6.86 3.01 34.15
N VAL A 417 -6.22 3.98 33.49
CA VAL A 417 -5.41 3.74 32.30
C VAL A 417 -3.94 4.04 32.57
N ILE A 418 -3.09 3.06 32.32
CA ILE A 418 -1.64 3.16 32.46
C ILE A 418 -1.00 3.12 31.07
N GLY A 419 -0.21 4.14 30.73
CA GLY A 419 0.74 4.06 29.63
C GLY A 419 2.10 3.65 30.17
N THR A 420 2.68 2.54 29.70
CA THR A 420 4.00 2.10 30.17
C THR A 420 5.16 2.84 29.49
N GLU A 421 4.87 3.61 28.44
CA GLU A 421 5.79 4.45 27.67
C GLU A 421 5.01 5.55 26.95
N ARG A 422 5.74 6.55 26.44
CA ARG A 422 5.21 7.56 25.52
C ARG A 422 5.43 7.13 24.09
N HIS A 423 4.38 7.17 23.28
CA HIS A 423 4.49 6.86 21.85
C HIS A 423 5.14 8.01 21.08
N ASP A 424 5.59 7.76 19.85
CA ASP A 424 6.12 8.80 18.96
C ASP A 424 5.10 9.90 18.65
N SER A 425 3.80 9.58 18.74
CA SER A 425 2.71 10.52 18.55
C SER A 425 1.85 10.67 19.79
N ARG A 426 1.57 11.93 20.15
CA ARG A 426 0.62 12.32 21.20
C ARG A 426 -0.79 11.84 20.93
N ARG A 427 -1.13 11.62 19.66
CA ARG A 427 -2.42 11.09 19.23
C ARG A 427 -2.68 9.71 19.84
N ILE A 428 -1.70 8.81 19.75
CA ILE A 428 -1.80 7.43 20.25
C ILE A 428 -1.90 7.45 21.79
N ASP A 429 -1.11 8.28 22.46
CA ASP A 429 -1.23 8.47 23.91
C ASP A 429 -2.65 8.94 24.31
N ASN A 430 -3.23 9.88 23.56
CA ASN A 430 -4.57 10.40 23.82
C ASN A 430 -5.67 9.40 23.49
N GLN A 431 -5.48 8.52 22.49
CA GLN A 431 -6.39 7.41 22.24
C GLN A 431 -6.44 6.45 23.43
N LEU A 432 -5.26 6.12 24.00
CA LEU A 432 -5.18 5.29 25.20
C LEU A 432 -5.89 5.98 26.38
N ARG A 433 -5.60 7.26 26.65
CA ARG A 433 -6.31 8.04 27.69
C ARG A 433 -7.82 8.07 27.47
N GLY A 434 -8.25 8.23 26.21
CA GLY A 434 -9.64 8.29 25.78
C GLY A 434 -10.43 7.00 25.97
N ARG A 435 -9.77 5.88 26.34
CA ARG A 435 -10.46 4.66 26.77
C ARG A 435 -11.17 4.82 28.11
N SER A 436 -10.76 5.79 28.93
CA SER A 436 -11.38 6.11 30.22
C SER A 436 -12.14 7.45 30.18
N GLY A 437 -13.10 7.61 31.10
CA GLY A 437 -13.89 8.83 31.27
C GLY A 437 -14.95 9.06 30.19
N ARG A 438 -15.56 7.98 29.67
CA ARG A 438 -16.60 8.05 28.65
C ARG A 438 -17.94 8.50 29.25
N GLN A 439 -18.74 9.25 28.49
CA GLN A 439 -20.06 9.74 28.93
C GLN A 439 -20.08 10.45 30.31
N GLY A 440 -18.97 11.07 30.71
CA GLY A 440 -18.86 11.75 32.01
C GLY A 440 -18.54 10.83 33.18
N ASP A 441 -18.17 9.57 32.91
CA ASP A 441 -17.70 8.63 33.91
C ASP A 441 -16.44 9.14 34.62
N PRO A 442 -16.24 8.80 35.91
CA PRO A 442 -14.96 9.01 36.56
C PRO A 442 -13.90 8.14 35.89
N GLY A 443 -12.66 8.60 35.96
CA GLY A 443 -11.54 7.88 35.39
C GLY A 443 -10.23 8.55 35.73
N GLU A 444 -9.15 7.80 35.62
CA GLU A 444 -7.81 8.29 35.89
C GLU A 444 -6.85 7.75 34.83
N THR A 445 -5.89 8.58 34.40
CA THR A 445 -4.84 8.16 33.46
C THR A 445 -3.47 8.59 33.97
N ARG A 446 -2.45 7.75 33.76
CA ARG A 446 -1.07 8.05 34.14
C ARG A 446 -0.08 7.36 33.21
N PHE A 447 1.00 8.05 32.87
CA PHE A 447 2.10 7.50 32.10
C PHE A 447 3.32 7.28 32.97
N PHE A 448 3.92 6.09 32.86
CA PHE A 448 5.17 5.71 33.50
C PHE A 448 6.22 5.68 32.41
N VAL A 449 7.30 6.44 32.54
CA VAL A 449 8.31 6.61 31.49
C VAL A 449 9.68 6.34 32.07
N SER A 450 10.60 5.79 31.29
CA SER A 450 12.01 5.64 31.65
C SER A 450 12.91 6.52 30.80
N LEU A 451 14.06 6.94 31.36
CA LEU A 451 15.15 7.52 30.58
C LEU A 451 15.73 6.56 29.53
N GLN A 452 15.49 5.25 29.69
CA GLN A 452 15.91 4.21 28.75
C GLN A 452 14.91 3.98 27.61
N ASP A 453 13.70 4.54 27.68
CA ASP A 453 12.71 4.42 26.61
C ASP A 453 13.20 5.13 25.34
N ASP A 454 12.82 4.65 24.15
CA ASP A 454 13.36 5.13 22.87
C ASP A 454 13.18 6.65 22.67
N LEU A 455 11.99 7.17 22.94
CA LEU A 455 11.70 8.60 22.82
C LEU A 455 12.62 9.43 23.73
N MET A 456 12.84 8.97 24.96
CA MET A 456 13.69 9.67 25.93
C MET A 456 15.16 9.56 25.54
N ARG A 457 15.62 8.37 25.13
CA ARG A 457 16.99 8.12 24.68
C ARG A 457 17.38 9.03 23.51
N ILE A 458 16.45 9.30 22.57
CA ILE A 458 16.75 10.09 21.37
C ILE A 458 16.64 11.60 21.61
N PHE A 459 15.65 12.08 22.38
CA PHE A 459 15.29 13.51 22.36
C PHE A 459 15.43 14.29 23.68
N GLY A 460 15.62 13.63 24.83
CA GLY A 460 15.56 14.34 26.12
C GLY A 460 16.28 13.71 27.31
N GLY A 461 16.82 12.50 27.18
CA GLY A 461 17.34 11.69 28.28
C GLY A 461 18.55 12.31 28.97
N GLU A 462 19.48 12.91 28.23
CA GLU A 462 20.71 13.44 28.82
C GLU A 462 20.50 14.60 29.79
N GLN A 463 19.57 15.52 29.51
CA GLN A 463 19.35 16.68 30.37
C GLN A 463 18.64 16.25 31.67
N VAL A 464 17.67 15.34 31.55
CA VAL A 464 16.94 14.79 32.70
C VAL A 464 17.83 13.87 33.52
N SER A 465 18.65 13.02 32.87
CA SER A 465 19.65 12.18 33.55
C SER A 465 20.65 13.02 34.34
N ARG A 466 21.24 14.04 33.70
CA ARG A 466 22.19 14.96 34.37
C ARG A 466 21.56 15.68 35.57
N MET A 467 20.26 15.98 35.51
CA MET A 467 19.52 16.54 36.62
C MET A 467 19.36 15.51 37.75
N MET A 468 18.91 14.29 37.45
CA MET A 468 18.76 13.22 38.44
C MET A 468 20.09 12.86 39.12
N ASP A 469 21.18 12.76 38.35
CA ASP A 469 22.52 12.48 38.86
C ASP A 469 23.02 13.62 39.76
N ARG A 470 22.75 14.88 39.40
CA ARG A 470 23.15 16.05 40.20
C ARG A 470 22.40 16.14 41.52
N PHE A 471 21.13 15.71 41.57
CA PHE A 471 20.32 15.71 42.78
C PHE A 471 20.43 14.41 43.60
N GLY A 472 21.22 13.43 43.14
CA GLY A 472 21.41 12.17 43.85
C GLY A 472 20.13 11.34 44.00
N ILE A 473 19.23 11.43 43.02
CA ILE A 473 17.95 10.70 43.04
C ILE A 473 18.23 9.22 42.80
N ASP A 474 17.78 8.37 43.73
CA ASP A 474 17.89 6.91 43.63
C ASP A 474 17.10 6.39 42.41
N GLU A 475 17.53 5.28 41.82
CA GLU A 475 16.89 4.67 40.65
C GLU A 475 15.44 4.27 40.89
N THR A 476 15.04 4.04 42.15
CA THR A 476 13.67 3.70 42.53
C THR A 476 12.77 4.91 42.81
N ILE A 477 13.32 6.12 42.90
CA ILE A 477 12.53 7.33 43.21
C ILE A 477 12.14 7.99 41.89
N PRO A 478 10.83 8.10 41.59
CA PRO A 478 10.40 8.76 40.37
C PRO A 478 10.57 10.28 40.44
N LEU A 479 10.78 10.89 39.28
CA LEU A 479 10.68 12.33 39.09
C LEU A 479 9.28 12.67 38.58
N GLU A 480 8.47 13.31 39.42
CA GLU A 480 7.18 13.89 39.04
C GLU A 480 7.31 15.42 38.97
N ALA A 481 7.48 15.95 37.75
CA ALA A 481 7.55 17.38 37.53
C ALA A 481 6.89 17.76 36.21
N GLY A 482 5.92 18.69 36.25
CA GLY A 482 5.22 19.16 35.04
C GLY A 482 6.15 19.76 33.98
N LEU A 483 7.33 20.24 34.37
CA LEU A 483 8.38 20.68 33.43
C LEU A 483 8.91 19.53 32.57
N VAL A 484 9.03 18.32 33.13
CA VAL A 484 9.51 17.13 32.41
C VAL A 484 8.44 16.66 31.42
N THR A 485 7.17 16.55 31.87
CA THR A 485 6.02 16.25 30.99
C THR A 485 5.99 17.18 29.77
N LYS A 486 6.14 18.49 29.98
CA LYS A 486 6.13 19.49 28.89
C LYS A 486 7.32 19.34 27.94
N SER A 487 8.48 18.91 28.45
CA SER A 487 9.67 18.65 27.63
C SER A 487 9.46 17.44 26.71
N ILE A 488 8.84 16.38 27.24
CA ILE A 488 8.45 15.18 26.48
C ILE A 488 7.44 15.53 25.38
N GLU A 489 6.40 16.30 25.70
CA GLU A 489 5.42 16.73 24.69
C GLU A 489 6.04 17.54 23.54
N ASN A 490 7.03 18.38 23.84
CA ASN A 490 7.77 19.14 22.82
C ASN A 490 8.71 18.24 22.00
N ALA A 491 9.24 17.17 22.59
CA ALA A 491 9.97 16.14 21.85
C ALA A 491 9.03 15.42 20.87
N GLN A 492 7.88 14.93 21.33
CA GLN A 492 6.88 14.29 20.48
C GLN A 492 6.45 15.19 19.32
N LYS A 493 6.15 16.48 19.55
CA LYS A 493 5.81 17.43 18.48
C LYS A 493 6.87 17.54 17.39
N ARG A 494 8.15 17.50 17.75
CA ARG A 494 9.26 17.56 16.78
C ARG A 494 9.34 16.28 15.96
N VAL A 495 9.14 15.12 16.60
CA VAL A 495 9.09 13.81 15.93
C VAL A 495 7.89 13.72 14.99
N GLU A 496 6.72 14.17 15.42
CA GLU A 496 5.50 14.27 14.62
C GLU A 496 5.75 15.09 13.35
N GLY A 497 6.30 16.30 13.49
CA GLY A 497 6.60 17.18 12.36
C GLY A 497 7.62 16.57 11.38
N PHE A 498 8.69 15.96 11.89
CA PHE A 498 9.68 15.29 11.04
C PHE A 498 9.07 14.11 10.26
N ASN A 499 8.25 13.29 10.93
CA ASN A 499 7.57 12.17 10.28
C ASN A 499 6.53 12.65 9.25
N PHE A 500 5.83 13.75 9.53
CA PHE A 500 4.90 14.37 8.59
C PHE A 500 5.60 14.85 7.32
N ASP A 501 6.72 15.56 7.43
CA ASP A 501 7.48 16.04 6.27
C ASP A 501 7.98 14.89 5.39
N ARG A 502 8.44 13.80 6.00
CA ARG A 502 8.84 12.57 5.29
C ARG A 502 7.65 11.94 4.55
N ARG A 503 6.51 11.77 5.23
CA ARG A 503 5.29 11.23 4.60
C ARG A 503 4.83 12.09 3.43
N LYS A 504 4.88 13.42 3.58
CA LYS A 504 4.51 14.34 2.51
C LYS A 504 5.35 14.13 1.24
N GLN A 505 6.66 13.91 1.38
CA GLN A 505 7.52 13.63 0.22
C GLN A 505 7.16 12.31 -0.46
N VAL A 506 6.89 11.25 0.32
CA VAL A 506 6.46 9.95 -0.23
C VAL A 506 5.16 10.09 -1.02
N VAL A 507 4.17 10.83 -0.49
CA VAL A 507 2.90 11.08 -1.17
C VAL A 507 3.10 11.87 -2.46
N GLU A 508 3.96 12.90 -2.45
CA GLU A 508 4.26 13.67 -3.65
C GLU A 508 4.94 12.84 -4.75
N MET A 509 5.71 11.80 -4.38
CA MET A 509 6.28 10.83 -5.32
C MET A 509 5.21 9.86 -5.83
N ASP A 510 4.37 9.31 -4.96
CA ASP A 510 3.28 8.42 -5.38
C ASP A 510 2.26 9.15 -6.27
N ASP A 511 2.05 10.46 -6.08
CA ASP A 511 1.21 11.28 -6.97
C ASP A 511 1.68 11.26 -8.43
N VAL A 512 2.99 11.13 -8.68
CA VAL A 512 3.53 10.99 -10.04
C VAL A 512 3.16 9.64 -10.62
N ILE A 513 3.35 8.56 -9.85
CA ILE A 513 2.97 7.20 -10.25
C ILE A 513 1.46 7.11 -10.46
N ASN A 514 0.67 7.79 -9.64
CA ASN A 514 -0.78 7.81 -9.76
C ASN A 514 -1.25 8.41 -11.08
N VAL A 515 -0.60 9.48 -11.57
CA VAL A 515 -0.92 10.03 -12.91
C VAL A 515 -0.62 9.01 -14.02
N HIS A 516 0.50 8.29 -13.92
CA HIS A 516 0.83 7.21 -14.85
C HIS A 516 -0.22 6.08 -14.79
N ARG A 517 -0.58 5.67 -13.57
CA ARG A 517 -1.59 4.65 -13.27
C ARG A 517 -2.95 5.00 -13.87
N GLU A 518 -3.42 6.23 -13.69
CA GLU A 518 -4.70 6.69 -14.27
C GLU A 518 -4.74 6.55 -15.80
N VAL A 519 -3.63 6.86 -16.48
CA VAL A 519 -3.52 6.72 -17.93
C VAL A 519 -3.52 5.24 -18.35
N ILE A 520 -2.74 4.39 -17.68
CA ILE A 520 -2.66 2.96 -17.99
C ILE A 520 -3.99 2.26 -17.70
N TYR A 521 -4.62 2.54 -16.55
CA TYR A 521 -5.89 1.94 -16.18
C TYR A 521 -7.02 2.44 -17.10
N SER A 522 -6.99 3.71 -17.54
CA SER A 522 -7.92 4.20 -18.55
C SER A 522 -7.70 3.52 -19.91
N LEU A 523 -6.46 3.28 -20.32
CA LEU A 523 -6.14 2.52 -21.54
C LEU A 523 -6.69 1.10 -21.44
N ARG A 524 -6.41 0.38 -20.35
CA ARG A 524 -6.93 -0.98 -20.11
C ARG A 524 -8.45 -1.02 -20.14
N ARG A 525 -9.09 -0.07 -19.45
CA ARG A 525 -10.55 0.04 -19.39
C ARG A 525 -11.18 0.21 -20.78
N ARG A 526 -10.62 1.09 -21.61
CA ARG A 526 -11.10 1.30 -22.99
C ARG A 526 -10.99 0.04 -23.84
N ILE A 527 -9.95 -0.76 -23.65
CA ILE A 527 -9.77 -2.04 -24.34
C ILE A 527 -10.82 -3.06 -23.88
N LEU A 528 -11.05 -3.18 -22.57
CA LEU A 528 -12.09 -4.04 -22.02
C LEU A 528 -13.51 -3.64 -22.48
N GLU A 529 -13.74 -2.34 -22.71
CA GLU A 529 -15.02 -1.81 -23.17
C GLU A 529 -15.23 -1.94 -24.70
N LEU A 530 -14.24 -2.43 -25.45
CA LEU A 530 -14.40 -2.72 -26.89
C LEU A 530 -15.49 -3.77 -27.14
N GLU A 531 -15.55 -4.81 -26.29
CA GLU A 531 -16.56 -5.86 -26.32
C GLU A 531 -17.99 -5.32 -26.11
N SER A 532 -18.11 -4.14 -25.49
CA SER A 532 -19.42 -3.50 -25.22
C SER A 532 -19.98 -2.77 -26.45
N GLY A 533 -19.28 -2.79 -27.60
CA GLY A 533 -19.72 -2.18 -28.86
C GLY A 533 -19.54 -0.65 -28.92
N VAL A 534 -18.71 -0.08 -28.05
CA VAL A 534 -18.46 1.38 -28.02
C VAL A 534 -17.50 1.77 -29.14
N THR A 535 -18.05 2.25 -30.26
CA THR A 535 -17.30 2.52 -31.50
C THR A 535 -16.21 3.58 -31.32
N GLU A 536 -16.41 4.57 -30.43
CA GLU A 536 -15.39 5.60 -30.13
C GLU A 536 -14.08 5.04 -29.58
N HIS A 537 -14.12 3.93 -28.82
CA HIS A 537 -12.91 3.33 -28.24
C HIS A 537 -12.08 2.60 -29.28
N LYS A 538 -12.76 1.96 -30.24
CA LYS A 538 -12.15 1.32 -31.40
C LYS A 538 -11.39 2.34 -32.26
N ASP A 539 -12.06 3.42 -32.66
CA ASP A 539 -11.47 4.47 -33.49
C ASP A 539 -10.25 5.12 -32.80
N TRP A 540 -10.38 5.37 -31.49
CA TRP A 540 -9.29 5.91 -30.68
C TRP A 540 -8.07 4.98 -30.64
N LEU A 541 -8.28 3.69 -30.40
CA LEU A 541 -7.20 2.71 -30.33
C LEU A 541 -6.49 2.58 -31.69
N MET A 542 -7.27 2.50 -32.77
CA MET A 542 -6.74 2.47 -34.14
C MET A 542 -5.87 3.69 -34.43
N GLN A 543 -6.33 4.90 -34.08
CA GLN A 543 -5.54 6.12 -34.28
C GLN A 543 -4.21 6.08 -33.52
N LYS A 544 -4.21 5.58 -32.28
CA LYS A 544 -2.99 5.45 -31.47
C LYS A 544 -2.03 4.43 -32.05
N LEU A 545 -2.52 3.24 -32.43
CA LEU A 545 -1.69 2.20 -33.02
C LEU A 545 -1.13 2.61 -34.39
N ALA A 546 -1.93 3.26 -35.25
CA ALA A 546 -1.49 3.70 -36.57
C ALA A 546 -0.37 4.76 -36.50
N SER A 547 -0.37 5.60 -35.46
CA SER A 547 0.68 6.60 -35.25
C SER A 547 2.04 6.02 -34.82
N SER A 548 2.04 4.80 -34.27
CA SER A 548 3.17 4.23 -33.52
C SER A 548 3.57 2.82 -34.00
N SER A 549 2.90 2.25 -34.99
CA SER A 549 3.13 0.87 -35.47
C SER A 549 2.83 0.70 -36.96
N ALA A 550 3.08 -0.50 -37.49
CA ALA A 550 2.76 -0.86 -38.87
C ALA A 550 1.28 -1.19 -39.10
N LEU A 551 0.44 -1.23 -38.05
CA LEU A 551 -0.98 -1.55 -38.16
C LEU A 551 -1.77 -0.35 -38.70
N THR A 552 -2.09 -0.38 -39.99
CA THR A 552 -2.92 0.64 -40.65
C THR A 552 -4.41 0.33 -40.53
N GLU A 553 -5.26 1.33 -40.75
CA GLU A 553 -6.72 1.15 -40.79
C GLU A 553 -7.15 0.10 -41.84
N GLU A 554 -6.40 0.03 -42.96
CA GLU A 554 -6.62 -0.94 -44.03
C GLU A 554 -6.36 -2.38 -43.55
N LEU A 555 -5.25 -2.58 -42.82
CA LEU A 555 -4.89 -3.89 -42.27
C LEU A 555 -5.86 -4.31 -41.16
N TRP A 556 -6.32 -3.37 -40.34
CA TRP A 556 -7.37 -3.62 -39.34
C TRP A 556 -8.66 -4.13 -40.02
N ALA A 557 -9.12 -3.44 -41.06
CA ALA A 557 -10.33 -3.84 -41.81
C ALA A 557 -10.16 -5.20 -42.52
N GLU A 558 -8.94 -5.56 -42.93
CA GLU A 558 -8.64 -6.89 -43.44
C GLU A 558 -8.77 -7.96 -42.35
N LYS A 559 -8.23 -7.70 -41.15
CA LYS A 559 -8.32 -8.61 -40.00
C LYS A 559 -9.76 -8.80 -39.53
N GLU A 560 -10.55 -7.74 -39.47
CA GLU A 560 -11.99 -7.86 -39.14
C GLU A 560 -12.76 -8.74 -40.12
N LYS A 561 -12.45 -8.64 -41.42
CA LYS A 561 -13.05 -9.53 -42.42
C LYS A 561 -12.55 -10.97 -42.30
N GLU A 562 -11.30 -11.16 -41.91
CA GLU A 562 -10.68 -12.48 -41.76
C GLU A 562 -11.29 -13.26 -40.57
N PHE A 563 -11.41 -12.61 -39.41
CA PHE A 563 -11.80 -13.24 -38.14
C PHE A 563 -13.28 -13.04 -37.76
N GLY A 564 -13.94 -12.02 -38.29
CA GLY A 564 -15.23 -11.53 -37.78
C GLY A 564 -15.01 -10.44 -36.73
N GLU A 565 -15.92 -9.46 -36.68
CA GLU A 565 -15.76 -8.26 -35.83
C GLU A 565 -15.64 -8.62 -34.34
N ASP A 566 -16.60 -9.35 -33.78
CA ASP A 566 -16.61 -9.70 -32.35
C ASP A 566 -15.35 -10.50 -31.95
N THR A 567 -15.02 -11.55 -32.71
CA THR A 567 -13.84 -12.39 -32.45
C THR A 567 -12.53 -11.62 -32.61
N TRP A 568 -12.47 -10.64 -33.53
CA TRP A 568 -11.30 -9.78 -33.67
C TRP A 568 -11.11 -8.87 -32.46
N LEU A 569 -12.20 -8.32 -31.89
CA LEU A 569 -12.14 -7.50 -30.68
C LEU A 569 -11.69 -8.32 -29.46
N ASP A 570 -12.15 -9.56 -29.33
CA ASP A 570 -11.67 -10.48 -28.28
C ASP A 570 -10.15 -10.70 -28.40
N ILE A 571 -9.65 -11.00 -29.60
CA ILE A 571 -8.21 -11.16 -29.86
C ILE A 571 -7.44 -9.90 -29.50
N VAL A 572 -7.98 -8.71 -29.85
CA VAL A 572 -7.35 -7.44 -29.51
C VAL A 572 -7.24 -7.27 -27.99
N SER A 573 -8.29 -7.58 -27.24
CA SER A 573 -8.31 -7.53 -25.77
C SER A 573 -7.27 -8.49 -25.17
N ASP A 574 -7.37 -9.78 -25.54
CA ASP A 574 -6.52 -10.86 -25.02
C ASP A 574 -5.04 -10.66 -25.34
N TRP A 575 -4.71 -10.06 -26.48
CA TRP A 575 -3.32 -9.86 -26.88
C TRP A 575 -2.72 -8.54 -26.39
N SER A 576 -3.55 -7.52 -26.16
CA SER A 576 -3.09 -6.20 -25.73
C SER A 576 -2.96 -6.09 -24.21
N LEU A 577 -3.92 -6.62 -23.45
CA LEU A 577 -3.92 -6.48 -21.98
C LEU A 577 -2.67 -7.07 -21.31
N PRO A 578 -2.19 -8.29 -21.65
CA PRO A 578 -0.97 -8.85 -21.06
C PRO A 578 0.28 -8.03 -21.40
N VAL A 579 0.32 -7.42 -22.59
CA VAL A 579 1.44 -6.56 -23.00
C VAL A 579 1.46 -5.29 -22.13
N ILE A 580 0.30 -4.66 -21.96
CA ILE A 580 0.16 -3.48 -21.11
C ILE A 580 0.54 -3.82 -19.67
N ASP A 581 0.08 -4.95 -19.15
CA ASP A 581 0.39 -5.39 -17.78
C ASP A 581 1.88 -5.60 -17.57
N ASN A 582 2.55 -6.33 -18.47
CA ASN A 582 3.99 -6.58 -18.35
C ASN A 582 4.79 -5.28 -18.36
N PHE A 583 4.53 -4.41 -19.33
CA PHE A 583 5.21 -3.12 -19.42
C PHE A 583 4.89 -2.20 -18.23
N TRP A 584 3.67 -2.24 -17.70
CA TRP A 584 3.29 -1.46 -16.52
C TRP A 584 4.01 -1.95 -15.25
N MET A 585 4.07 -3.27 -15.04
CA MET A 585 4.82 -3.87 -13.93
C MET A 585 6.30 -3.48 -13.98
N ASP A 586 6.90 -3.58 -15.17
CA ASP A 586 8.27 -3.15 -15.42
C ASP A 586 8.48 -1.66 -15.07
N HIS A 587 7.53 -0.81 -15.44
CA HIS A 587 7.58 0.61 -15.11
C HIS A 587 7.48 0.88 -13.61
N LEU A 588 6.68 0.12 -12.86
CA LEU A 588 6.60 0.26 -11.41
C LEU A 588 7.95 -0.03 -10.74
N VAL A 589 8.61 -1.13 -11.14
CA VAL A 589 9.96 -1.49 -10.65
C VAL A 589 10.98 -0.40 -11.01
N ASP A 590 10.94 0.10 -12.23
CA ASP A 590 11.80 1.20 -12.68
C ASP A 590 11.59 2.47 -11.84
N MET A 591 10.33 2.82 -11.56
CA MET A 591 10.00 4.01 -10.77
C MET A 591 10.46 3.87 -9.32
N ASP A 592 10.41 2.68 -8.74
CA ASP A 592 10.96 2.39 -7.41
C ASP A 592 12.48 2.61 -7.37
N GLN A 593 13.21 2.13 -8.38
CA GLN A 593 14.66 2.37 -8.47
C GLN A 593 14.99 3.87 -8.59
N VAL A 594 14.20 4.61 -9.37
CA VAL A 594 14.37 6.06 -9.51
C VAL A 594 14.09 6.77 -8.19
N ARG A 595 13.05 6.35 -7.45
CA ARG A 595 12.70 6.89 -6.13
C ARG A 595 13.87 6.76 -5.18
N ASP A 596 14.44 5.57 -5.05
CA ASP A 596 15.53 5.30 -4.13
C ASP A 596 16.83 6.04 -4.53
N GLY A 597 17.11 6.16 -5.84
CA GLY A 597 18.30 6.84 -6.35
C GLY A 597 18.31 8.36 -6.17
N ILE A 598 17.17 8.98 -5.86
CA ILE A 598 17.02 10.44 -5.83
C ILE A 598 17.45 11.08 -4.50
N GLY A 599 17.38 10.34 -3.39
CA GLY A 599 17.84 10.83 -2.08
C GLY A 599 19.30 11.29 -2.09
N LEU A 600 20.17 10.59 -2.82
CA LEU A 600 21.59 10.91 -2.95
C LEU A 600 21.87 12.13 -3.84
N ARG A 601 20.93 12.52 -4.71
CA ARG A 601 21.07 13.67 -5.62
C ARG A 601 20.77 15.02 -4.93
N GLY A 602 20.13 15.01 -3.75
CA GLY A 602 19.87 16.20 -2.93
C GLY A 602 21.14 16.96 -2.49
N TYR A 603 22.31 16.32 -2.56
CA TYR A 603 23.61 16.94 -2.30
C TYR A 603 24.02 18.02 -3.33
N ALA A 604 23.39 18.06 -4.50
CA ALA A 604 23.73 18.99 -5.58
C ALA A 604 22.86 20.28 -5.63
N GLN A 605 22.19 20.65 -4.53
CA GLN A 605 21.26 21.81 -4.45
C GLN A 605 20.09 21.79 -5.44
N ARG A 606 19.77 20.63 -6.02
CA ARG A 606 18.57 20.44 -6.84
C ARG A 606 17.47 19.81 -6.01
N ASP A 607 16.24 20.25 -6.24
CA ASP A 607 15.06 19.68 -5.59
C ASP A 607 14.86 18.22 -6.06
N PRO A 608 14.95 17.23 -5.15
CA PRO A 608 14.78 15.81 -5.48
C PRO A 608 13.45 15.50 -6.20
N MET A 609 12.38 16.19 -5.82
CA MET A 609 11.04 15.97 -6.36
C MET A 609 10.92 16.44 -7.82
N VAL A 610 11.64 17.51 -8.19
CA VAL A 610 11.65 18.02 -9.56
C VAL A 610 12.35 17.03 -10.50
N GLU A 611 13.48 16.46 -10.06
CA GLU A 611 14.19 15.43 -10.83
C GLU A 611 13.37 14.15 -10.95
N TYR A 612 12.68 13.72 -9.87
CA TYR A 612 11.80 12.55 -9.90
C TYR A 612 10.66 12.70 -10.92
N LYS A 613 9.98 13.85 -10.89
CA LYS A 613 8.91 14.16 -11.85
C LYS A 613 9.38 14.16 -13.29
N LYS A 614 10.57 14.70 -13.53
CA LYS A 614 11.16 14.77 -14.86
C LYS A 614 11.54 13.38 -15.38
N GLU A 615 12.31 12.63 -14.59
CA GLU A 615 12.77 11.28 -14.97
C GLU A 615 11.58 10.31 -15.10
N GLY A 616 10.61 10.39 -14.19
CA GLY A 616 9.39 9.59 -14.26
C GLY A 616 8.55 9.88 -15.50
N HIS A 617 8.41 11.17 -15.89
CA HIS A 617 7.70 11.54 -17.10
C HIS A 617 8.39 11.03 -18.37
N GLU A 618 9.71 11.21 -18.47
CA GLU A 618 10.50 10.73 -19.62
C GLU A 618 10.37 9.20 -19.79
N ARG A 619 10.47 8.44 -18.69
CA ARG A 619 10.29 6.98 -18.70
C ARG A 619 8.87 6.58 -19.09
N PHE A 620 7.87 7.30 -18.59
CA PHE A 620 6.47 7.02 -18.90
C PHE A 620 6.12 7.28 -20.38
N GLU A 621 6.70 8.31 -21.01
CA GLU A 621 6.54 8.52 -22.46
C GLU A 621 7.16 7.37 -23.27
N ILE A 622 8.34 6.89 -22.87
CA ILE A 622 8.99 5.72 -23.49
C ILE A 622 8.13 4.48 -23.33
N LEU A 623 7.58 4.25 -22.12
CA LEU A 623 6.66 3.15 -21.82
C LEU A 623 5.48 3.13 -22.79
N LEU A 624 4.76 4.26 -22.90
CA LEU A 624 3.59 4.35 -23.78
C LEU A 624 3.96 4.07 -25.25
N GLY A 625 5.08 4.61 -25.73
CA GLY A 625 5.58 4.33 -27.06
C GLY A 625 5.84 2.84 -27.30
N ARG A 626 6.49 2.17 -26.33
CA ARG A 626 6.74 0.72 -26.37
C ARG A 626 5.46 -0.09 -26.39
N ILE A 627 4.48 0.25 -25.55
CA ILE A 627 3.17 -0.41 -25.51
C ILE A 627 2.49 -0.33 -26.88
N TYR A 628 2.32 0.86 -27.44
CA TYR A 628 1.60 1.01 -28.71
C TYR A 628 2.32 0.35 -29.89
N SER A 629 3.66 0.46 -29.94
CA SER A 629 4.46 -0.20 -30.97
C SER A 629 4.35 -1.72 -30.88
N PHE A 630 4.54 -2.30 -29.69
CA PHE A 630 4.52 -3.75 -29.50
C PHE A 630 3.12 -4.34 -29.73
N VAL A 631 2.07 -3.70 -29.21
CA VAL A 631 0.68 -4.12 -29.46
C VAL A 631 0.37 -4.08 -30.95
N GLY A 632 0.70 -2.97 -31.64
CA GLY A 632 0.41 -2.84 -33.06
C GLY A 632 1.16 -3.85 -33.93
N GLU A 633 2.44 -4.10 -33.63
CA GLU A 633 3.22 -5.15 -34.31
C GLU A 633 2.64 -6.54 -34.06
N ARG A 634 2.27 -6.85 -32.81
CA ARG A 634 1.69 -8.15 -32.44
C ARG A 634 0.37 -8.39 -33.18
N LEU A 635 -0.52 -7.41 -33.21
CA LEU A 635 -1.80 -7.50 -33.92
C LEU A 635 -1.61 -7.58 -35.44
N SER A 636 -0.61 -6.89 -36.01
CA SER A 636 -0.33 -6.96 -37.46
C SER A 636 0.06 -8.36 -37.93
N LYS A 637 0.67 -9.16 -37.05
CA LYS A 637 1.11 -10.53 -37.31
C LYS A 637 0.07 -11.59 -36.94
N ALA A 638 -1.12 -11.21 -36.45
CA ALA A 638 -2.16 -12.15 -36.08
C ALA A 638 -2.65 -12.95 -37.29
N SER A 639 -2.68 -14.27 -37.20
CA SER A 639 -3.21 -15.17 -38.23
C SER A 639 -4.10 -16.26 -37.61
N LYS A 640 -4.99 -16.87 -38.40
CA LYS A 640 -5.88 -17.96 -37.91
C LYS A 640 -5.14 -19.10 -37.23
N ASP A 641 -3.97 -19.48 -37.74
CA ASP A 641 -3.12 -20.51 -37.12
C ASP A 641 -2.51 -20.06 -35.79
N THR A 642 -2.22 -18.76 -35.64
CA THR A 642 -1.68 -18.18 -34.40
C THR A 642 -2.73 -18.16 -33.29
N VAL A 643 -3.98 -17.84 -33.62
CA VAL A 643 -5.10 -17.74 -32.66
C VAL A 643 -5.48 -19.13 -32.11
N VAL A 644 -5.59 -20.15 -32.98
CA VAL A 644 -5.92 -21.53 -32.55
C VAL A 644 -4.85 -22.11 -31.60
N ARG A 645 -3.58 -21.75 -31.80
CA ARG A 645 -2.48 -22.16 -30.92
C ARG A 645 -2.49 -21.42 -29.57
N ALA A 646 -2.85 -20.14 -29.55
CA ALA A 646 -2.93 -19.34 -28.33
C ALA A 646 -4.00 -19.90 -27.37
N VAL A 647 -5.22 -20.18 -27.88
CA VAL A 647 -6.32 -20.77 -27.09
C VAL A 647 -5.90 -22.12 -26.48
N SER A 648 -5.19 -22.95 -27.25
CA SER A 648 -4.71 -24.27 -26.79
C SER A 648 -3.61 -24.19 -25.71
N ALA A 649 -2.77 -23.14 -25.75
CA ALA A 649 -1.72 -22.90 -24.75
C ALA A 649 -2.28 -22.29 -23.45
N GLU A 650 -3.34 -21.51 -23.57
CA GLU A 650 -4.00 -20.82 -22.47
C GLU A 650 -4.86 -21.77 -21.63
N ASP A 651 -5.60 -22.70 -22.24
CA ASP A 651 -6.27 -23.80 -21.52
C ASP A 651 -5.28 -24.63 -20.69
N ALA A 652 -4.05 -24.79 -21.17
CA ALA A 652 -2.99 -25.49 -20.46
C ALA A 652 -2.35 -24.67 -19.32
N LEU A 653 -2.42 -23.34 -19.36
CA LEU A 653 -1.92 -22.43 -18.32
C LEU A 653 -2.99 -22.21 -17.23
N VAL A 654 -4.25 -22.00 -17.61
CA VAL A 654 -5.40 -21.83 -16.70
C VAL A 654 -5.64 -23.12 -15.91
N SER A 655 -5.48 -24.30 -16.54
CA SER A 655 -5.54 -25.59 -15.83
C SER A 655 -4.42 -25.76 -14.78
N ARG A 656 -3.27 -25.11 -14.95
CA ARG A 656 -2.16 -25.10 -13.98
C ARG A 656 -2.31 -24.02 -12.89
N LEU A 657 -3.09 -22.98 -13.16
CA LEU A 657 -3.41 -21.88 -12.24
C LEU A 657 -4.64 -22.17 -11.35
N ASN A 658 -5.14 -23.41 -11.33
CA ASN A 658 -6.06 -23.87 -10.29
C ASN A 658 -5.37 -23.80 -8.92
N TYR A 659 -5.53 -22.64 -8.29
CA TYR A 659 -5.47 -22.30 -6.88
C TYR A 659 -4.82 -23.38 -5.99
N ARG A 660 -3.54 -23.19 -5.70
CA ARG A 660 -2.98 -23.61 -4.41
C ARG A 660 -2.77 -22.35 -3.58
N HIS A 661 -3.67 -22.12 -2.62
CA HIS A 661 -3.47 -21.19 -1.52
C HIS A 661 -2.10 -21.46 -0.88
N GLY A 662 -1.26 -20.44 -0.85
CA GLY A 662 0.01 -20.42 -0.14
C GLY A 662 0.08 -19.13 0.68
N GLU A 663 0.47 -19.28 1.93
CA GLU A 663 0.60 -18.22 2.94
C GLU A 663 1.48 -17.07 2.42
N LEU A 664 0.99 -15.83 2.54
CA LEU A 664 1.68 -14.60 2.18
C LEU A 664 2.60 -14.15 3.32
N GLU A 665 3.89 -14.02 3.05
CA GLU A 665 4.85 -13.37 3.93
C GLU A 665 4.99 -11.88 3.58
N THR A 666 4.88 -11.01 4.59
CA THR A 666 5.15 -9.58 4.52
C THR A 666 6.60 -9.31 4.93
N GLY A 667 7.43 -8.80 4.02
CA GLY A 667 8.83 -8.44 4.32
C GLY A 667 9.22 -7.12 3.65
N VAL A 668 9.73 -6.17 4.44
CA VAL A 668 10.21 -4.83 4.04
C VAL A 668 11.73 -4.80 4.23
N SER A 669 12.51 -4.36 3.24
CA SER A 669 13.84 -3.73 3.47
C SER A 669 14.42 -3.04 2.22
N GLU A 670 15.23 -1.99 2.49
CA GLU A 670 15.60 -0.77 1.73
C GLU A 670 16.81 -0.82 0.73
N GLU A 671 16.70 0.05 -0.29
CA GLU A 671 17.64 1.08 -0.85
C GLU A 671 18.78 0.80 -1.87
N ALA A 672 18.88 1.78 -2.80
CA ALA A 672 19.52 1.78 -4.14
C ALA A 672 20.81 2.62 -4.33
N ALA A 673 21.40 2.57 -5.55
CA ALA A 673 21.78 3.75 -6.39
C ALA A 673 22.62 3.48 -7.67
N GLY A 674 22.37 4.27 -8.77
CA GLY A 674 23.46 4.83 -9.63
C GLY A 674 23.28 5.04 -11.17
N ASN A 675 23.02 6.29 -11.61
CA ASN A 675 23.26 7.10 -12.87
C ASN A 675 23.99 6.50 -14.13
N GLN A 676 23.89 6.93 -15.42
CA GLN A 676 23.53 8.19 -16.15
C GLN A 676 23.27 7.89 -17.69
N ALA A 677 22.65 8.83 -18.43
CA ALA A 677 21.90 8.70 -19.72
C ALA A 677 22.65 8.61 -21.09
N PRO A 678 21.97 8.18 -22.20
CA PRO A 678 21.75 9.12 -23.34
C PRO A 678 20.49 8.96 -24.26
N ARG A 679 20.24 10.05 -25.01
CA ARG A 679 19.24 10.42 -26.06
C ARG A 679 18.65 9.36 -27.02
N VAL A 680 17.32 9.29 -27.11
CA VAL A 680 16.54 8.33 -27.93
C VAL A 680 16.50 8.69 -29.43
N VAL A 681 16.70 7.66 -30.25
CA VAL A 681 16.47 7.53 -31.70
C VAL A 681 15.70 6.22 -31.89
N ASP A 682 14.78 6.10 -32.84
CA ASP A 682 14.10 4.82 -33.10
C ASP A 682 15.08 3.77 -33.68
N GLN A 683 14.64 2.51 -33.77
CA GLN A 683 15.42 1.38 -34.33
C GLN A 683 15.82 1.55 -35.82
N MET A 684 15.37 2.62 -36.48
CA MET A 684 15.70 2.99 -37.87
C MET A 684 16.43 4.34 -37.96
N GLY A 685 16.87 4.93 -36.85
CA GLY A 685 17.60 6.20 -36.80
C GLY A 685 16.74 7.46 -36.99
N ARG A 686 15.40 7.37 -36.85
CA ARG A 686 14.49 8.51 -36.94
C ARG A 686 14.33 9.21 -35.59
N VAL A 687 14.34 10.53 -35.64
CA VAL A 687 14.06 11.40 -34.48
C VAL A 687 12.54 11.40 -34.25
N LEU A 688 12.10 10.75 -33.16
CA LEU A 688 10.70 10.73 -32.76
C LEU A 688 10.28 12.13 -32.29
N LYS A 689 9.34 12.75 -33.01
CA LYS A 689 8.61 13.92 -32.52
C LYS A 689 7.37 13.43 -31.79
N VAL A 690 7.43 13.45 -30.47
CA VAL A 690 6.25 13.22 -29.62
C VAL A 690 5.54 14.56 -29.44
N GLU A 691 4.25 14.62 -29.78
CA GLU A 691 3.41 15.77 -29.46
C GLU A 691 3.17 15.83 -27.96
N GLN A 692 3.30 17.04 -27.39
CA GLN A 692 3.04 17.30 -25.97
C GLN A 692 1.63 16.82 -25.59
N ILE A 693 1.55 15.89 -24.64
CA ILE A 693 0.30 15.56 -23.96
C ILE A 693 -0.04 16.75 -23.04
N LEU A 694 -0.76 17.73 -23.59
CA LEU A 694 -1.35 18.81 -22.80
C LEU A 694 -2.37 18.20 -21.86
N SER A 695 -2.13 18.32 -20.54
CA SER A 695 -3.18 18.07 -19.55
C SER A 695 -4.42 18.86 -19.98
N GLY A 696 -5.57 18.21 -20.15
CA GLY A 696 -6.82 18.82 -20.62
C GLY A 696 -7.40 19.94 -19.75
N LYS A 697 -6.61 20.54 -18.85
CA LYS A 697 -6.92 21.80 -18.18
C LYS A 697 -6.13 22.91 -18.87
N VAL A 698 -6.83 23.78 -19.60
CA VAL A 698 -6.28 25.04 -20.10
C VAL A 698 -5.73 25.81 -18.89
N LYS A 699 -4.40 25.83 -18.71
CA LYS A 699 -3.74 26.67 -17.71
C LYS A 699 -3.87 28.12 -18.17
N VAL A 700 -4.80 28.86 -17.58
CA VAL A 700 -4.92 30.30 -17.82
C VAL A 700 -3.69 30.97 -17.22
N GLY A 701 -2.85 31.55 -18.07
CA GLY A 701 -1.67 32.29 -17.66
C GLY A 701 -2.06 33.51 -16.83
N ARG A 702 -1.20 33.87 -15.87
CA ARG A 702 -1.44 34.98 -14.92
C ARG A 702 -1.77 36.31 -15.60
N ASN A 703 -1.32 36.52 -16.83
CA ASN A 703 -1.57 37.72 -17.64
C ASN A 703 -2.65 37.55 -18.72
N ASP A 704 -3.23 36.36 -18.87
CA ASP A 704 -4.26 36.08 -19.87
C ASP A 704 -5.61 36.66 -19.47
N PRO A 705 -6.53 36.89 -20.42
CA PRO A 705 -7.90 37.28 -20.12
C PRO A 705 -8.56 36.26 -19.18
N CYS A 706 -9.22 36.76 -18.15
CA CYS A 706 -9.88 35.90 -17.18
C CYS A 706 -11.05 35.15 -17.85
N PRO A 707 -11.16 33.81 -17.73
CA PRO A 707 -12.18 33.00 -18.42
C PRO A 707 -13.62 33.29 -17.98
N CYS A 708 -13.82 34.08 -16.92
CA CYS A 708 -15.14 34.53 -16.48
C CYS A 708 -15.74 35.67 -17.34
N GLY A 709 -15.08 36.09 -18.42
CA GLY A 709 -15.59 37.12 -19.33
C GLY A 709 -15.54 38.56 -18.79
N SER A 710 -14.82 38.82 -17.69
CA SER A 710 -14.79 40.13 -17.02
C SER A 710 -13.98 41.22 -17.76
N GLY A 711 -13.31 40.89 -18.86
CA GLY A 711 -12.41 41.78 -19.58
C GLY A 711 -11.08 42.10 -18.87
N LYS A 712 -10.86 41.56 -17.66
CA LYS A 712 -9.65 41.76 -16.85
C LYS A 712 -8.66 40.60 -17.02
N LYS A 713 -7.36 40.85 -16.79
CA LYS A 713 -6.33 39.79 -16.72
C LYS A 713 -6.56 38.90 -15.49
N TYR A 714 -6.27 37.60 -15.59
CA TYR A 714 -6.54 36.60 -14.55
C TYR A 714 -6.04 37.00 -13.16
N LYS A 715 -4.83 37.56 -13.05
CA LYS A 715 -4.26 38.07 -11.78
C LYS A 715 -5.02 39.20 -11.08
N PHE A 716 -5.91 39.89 -11.79
CA PHE A 716 -6.74 40.98 -11.28
C PHE A 716 -8.21 40.58 -11.15
N CYS A 717 -8.50 39.28 -11.25
CA CYS A 717 -9.82 38.70 -11.11
C CYS A 717 -9.68 37.42 -10.27
N HIS A 718 -10.00 36.25 -10.83
CA HIS A 718 -9.96 34.97 -10.11
C HIS A 718 -8.57 34.57 -9.57
N GLY A 719 -7.48 35.17 -10.07
CA GLY A 719 -6.13 34.99 -9.55
C GLY A 719 -5.72 35.92 -8.41
N GLN A 720 -6.61 36.76 -7.87
CA GLN A 720 -6.25 37.71 -6.79
C GLN A 720 -5.96 37.02 -5.44
N ASN A 721 -6.57 35.85 -5.19
CA ASN A 721 -6.44 35.13 -3.91
C ASN A 721 -5.46 33.94 -3.97
N LEU A 722 -4.76 33.75 -5.09
CA LEU A 722 -3.66 32.80 -5.22
C LEU A 722 -2.35 33.50 -4.83
N ARG A 723 -2.09 33.61 -3.52
CA ARG A 723 -0.78 33.97 -2.96
C ARG A 723 -0.26 32.84 -2.12
#